data_AF-A0A498SS37-F1
#
_entry.id   AF-A0A498SS37-F1
#
_cell.length_a   1.000
_cell.length_b   1.000
_cell.length_c   1.000
_cell.angle_alpha   90.00
_cell.angle_beta   90.00
_cell.angle_gamma   90.00
#
_symmetry.space_group_name_H-M   'P 1'
#
loop_
_entity.id
_entity.type
_entity.pdbx_description
1 polymer ?
#
loop_
_entity_poly.entity_id
_entity_poly.type
_entity_poly.pdbx_seq_one_letter_code
_entity_poly.pdbx_strand_id
1 'polypeptide(L)'
;MNELVPHELSRRGIRASRYQRAFLSVCLFFHPTLLHSDHVVMRHIVDTFFTEEWVVHLHMGIVINMLDAWDHYKAASNALQHALSAQIVKHLTASHISALKTTSFPHTAKFSVTDVIMFADLVAISNKHLEWIMLHAYKPEKCCKRAGQLYDIVNNQIASSSLDLFSKLLEVSTFEYGYKEIARALLDNKDRNVQKLKEEVCDHVIQVAELFANELPLQRIKKNEKLRSWLLLLKKTIEELDILNADTPSLISELKNRLDQVSDMHDLNGIVAVSQYLQNTQGLLTVLSHYCMLDGAFLKKIEAAANFSYGWTITDQWIENMKILVKVDPLPVRSLFVKMASSINLTLERLNTPERISSISMCYSRLIEARLRKILQAVPHSLFALFDKVAGLLNPPQGRSINKTDVRQFADSDRRLQLAAITHAISMLSSGISTMQLTSLGSLRVDPSNLLLDGIRKELVGEICATLQLQLTSDLPLDDFLSKLKNQFAHLRGAFVYMCEHIAINGAEIWHNELARIIGYMTEKECNAFLQHPITEEESLYQSKSAPIPNLLAREGSLTPLNRLFSRILNASNPKSSYFVNSMRIWCDLRTKKTMLSNESLNAVQEALSPMALYALDRIASFHIVKYLYALCEQVSEILCPAMTSVLNDIALIKTVAVAGRLKIFDCALSKFLPNSSRFVVTIGQLQLLRQQILAVNQSALRQHSSNIFNAVATFNEGVVGDIRGHRGECDATFLGELSMLLERCGITDPFMK
;
A
#
# COMPACT_ATOMS: atom_id res chain seq x y z
N MET A 1 11.37 -39.04 -5.40
CA MET A 1 12.74 -39.54 -5.24
C MET A 1 13.68 -38.55 -5.90
N ASN A 2 14.86 -38.36 -5.30
CA ASN A 2 15.98 -37.47 -5.67
C ASN A 2 15.74 -35.99 -5.29
N GLU A 3 16.50 -35.32 -4.41
CA GLU A 3 17.79 -35.59 -3.78
C GLU A 3 17.76 -35.17 -2.29
N LEU A 4 18.32 -36.03 -1.43
CA LEU A 4 18.66 -35.68 -0.05
C LEU A 4 19.87 -34.73 -0.07
N VAL A 5 19.70 -33.53 0.47
CA VAL A 5 20.82 -32.67 0.85
C VAL A 5 21.61 -33.37 1.97
N PRO A 6 22.95 -33.49 1.89
CA PRO A 6 23.74 -34.15 2.93
C PRO A 6 23.74 -33.31 4.22
N HIS A 7 23.37 -33.94 5.33
CA HIS A 7 23.47 -33.37 6.66
C HIS A 7 24.76 -33.83 7.34
N GLU A 8 25.66 -32.90 7.66
CA GLU A 8 26.79 -33.18 8.55
C GLU A 8 26.49 -32.83 10.02
N LEU A 9 26.53 -33.91 10.82
CA LEU A 9 27.20 -34.09 12.11
C LEU A 9 26.70 -33.31 13.36
N SER A 10 25.90 -34.02 14.15
CA SER A 10 25.99 -33.97 15.62
C SER A 10 25.79 -35.36 16.22
N ARG A 11 26.55 -35.68 17.28
CA ARG A 11 26.62 -36.96 17.98
C ARG A 11 25.32 -37.25 18.76
N ARG A 12 24.30 -37.82 18.11
CA ARG A 12 23.28 -38.77 18.60
C ARG A 12 22.11 -38.83 17.60
N GLY A 13 22.04 -39.92 16.82
CA GLY A 13 20.85 -40.30 16.05
C GLY A 13 20.54 -39.44 14.82
N ILE A 14 19.97 -40.06 13.80
CA ILE A 14 19.45 -39.41 12.59
C ILE A 14 18.31 -38.47 13.03
N ARG A 15 18.57 -37.15 13.14
CA ARG A 15 17.52 -36.17 13.41
C ARG A 15 16.62 -36.07 12.18
N ALA A 16 15.33 -36.35 12.38
CA ALA A 16 14.34 -36.22 11.32
C ALA A 16 14.21 -34.77 10.83
N SER A 17 14.15 -34.60 9.51
CA SER A 17 13.98 -33.27 8.90
C SER A 17 12.62 -32.67 9.26
N ARG A 18 12.53 -31.34 9.20
CA ARG A 18 11.26 -30.60 9.41
C ARG A 18 10.14 -31.15 8.53
N TYR A 19 10.45 -31.45 7.27
CA TYR A 19 9.50 -32.01 6.32
C TYR A 19 9.05 -33.42 6.70
N GLN A 20 9.97 -34.28 7.17
CA GLN A 20 9.61 -35.62 7.62
C GLN A 20 8.65 -35.57 8.82
N ARG A 21 8.86 -34.64 9.76
CA ARG A 21 7.97 -34.45 10.91
C ARG A 21 6.58 -33.96 10.51
N ALA A 22 6.51 -32.96 9.64
CA ALA A 22 5.25 -32.45 9.09
C ALA A 22 4.48 -33.48 8.26
N PHE A 23 5.19 -34.27 7.44
CA PHE A 23 4.56 -35.31 6.65
C PHE A 23 4.05 -36.44 7.54
N LEU A 24 4.86 -36.90 8.50
CA LEU A 24 4.48 -37.95 9.44
C LEU A 24 3.29 -37.57 10.30
N SER A 25 3.23 -36.32 10.80
CA SER A 25 2.10 -35.86 11.61
C SER A 25 0.77 -35.96 10.85
N VAL A 26 0.77 -35.64 9.55
CA VAL A 26 -0.41 -35.78 8.67
C VAL A 26 -0.70 -37.24 8.35
N CYS A 27 0.31 -38.03 7.97
CA CYS A 27 0.14 -39.43 7.60
C CYS A 27 -0.47 -40.29 8.73
N LEU A 28 -0.10 -39.99 9.98
CA LEU A 28 -0.61 -40.73 11.14
C LEU A 28 -2.13 -40.61 11.32
N PHE A 29 -2.76 -39.51 10.85
CA PHE A 29 -4.23 -39.40 10.86
C PHE A 29 -4.92 -40.38 9.91
N PHE A 30 -4.23 -40.85 8.87
CA PHE A 30 -4.75 -41.88 7.97
C PHE A 30 -4.60 -43.30 8.54
N HIS A 31 -3.97 -43.45 9.71
CA HIS A 31 -3.81 -44.73 10.40
C HIS A 31 -4.22 -44.63 11.89
N PRO A 32 -5.51 -44.34 12.19
CA PRO A 32 -5.97 -43.97 13.53
C PRO A 32 -5.80 -45.08 14.59
N THR A 33 -5.75 -46.34 14.18
CA THR A 33 -5.51 -47.49 15.08
C THR A 33 -4.17 -47.37 15.80
N LEU A 34 -3.14 -46.87 15.12
CA LEU A 34 -1.80 -46.70 15.66
C LEU A 34 -1.78 -45.55 16.70
N LEU A 35 -2.46 -44.45 16.40
CA LEU A 35 -2.63 -43.32 17.35
C LEU A 35 -3.41 -43.72 18.61
N HIS A 36 -4.39 -44.61 18.50
CA HIS A 36 -5.24 -45.02 19.64
C HIS A 36 -4.67 -46.15 20.49
N SER A 37 -4.07 -47.18 19.88
CA SER A 37 -3.85 -48.47 20.52
C SER A 37 -2.40 -48.96 20.57
N ASP A 38 -1.54 -48.52 19.66
CA ASP A 38 -0.15 -48.99 19.60
C ASP A 38 0.80 -48.10 20.42
N HIS A 39 0.84 -48.35 21.72
CA HIS A 39 1.64 -47.59 22.68
C HIS A 39 3.15 -47.70 22.46
N VAL A 40 3.64 -48.82 21.93
CA VAL A 40 5.08 -49.07 21.76
C VAL A 40 5.58 -48.31 20.53
N VAL A 41 4.88 -48.44 19.40
CA VAL A 41 5.25 -47.76 18.16
C VAL A 41 5.08 -46.25 18.31
N MET A 42 3.99 -45.78 18.94
CA MET A 42 3.82 -44.35 19.18
C MET A 42 4.88 -43.75 20.09
N ARG A 43 5.35 -44.48 21.13
CA ARG A 43 6.47 -44.02 21.95
C ARG A 43 7.75 -43.88 21.12
N HIS A 44 8.07 -44.87 20.29
CA HIS A 44 9.24 -44.79 19.41
C HIS A 44 9.16 -43.63 18.41
N ILE A 45 7.98 -43.39 17.83
CA ILE A 45 7.75 -42.26 16.93
C ILE A 45 7.94 -40.93 17.66
N VAL A 46 7.32 -40.75 18.83
CA VAL A 46 7.45 -39.52 19.60
C VAL A 46 8.88 -39.26 20.03
N ASP A 47 9.57 -40.30 20.53
CA ASP A 47 10.97 -40.19 20.98
C ASP A 47 11.90 -39.76 19.85
N THR A 48 11.63 -40.23 18.63
CA THR A 48 12.46 -39.94 17.44
C THR A 48 12.13 -38.60 16.79
N PHE A 49 10.85 -38.21 16.73
CA PHE A 49 10.39 -37.08 15.91
C PHE A 49 9.88 -35.86 16.69
N PHE A 50 9.38 -36.00 17.92
CA PHE A 50 8.61 -34.94 18.59
C PHE A 50 9.13 -34.57 19.99
N THR A 51 10.25 -35.14 20.43
CA THR A 51 10.87 -34.84 21.74
C THR A 51 11.36 -33.41 21.88
N GLU A 52 11.95 -32.86 20.81
CA GLU A 52 12.49 -31.49 20.82
C GLU A 52 11.58 -30.50 20.09
N GLU A 53 10.75 -30.95 19.16
CA GLU A 53 9.90 -30.11 18.31
C GLU A 53 8.50 -30.72 18.19
N TRP A 54 7.61 -30.37 19.14
CA TRP A 54 6.22 -30.87 19.18
C TRP A 54 5.21 -29.90 18.57
N VAL A 55 5.63 -28.68 18.24
CA VAL A 55 4.85 -27.74 17.42
C VAL A 55 5.42 -27.77 16.01
N VAL A 56 4.60 -28.17 15.05
CA VAL A 56 5.02 -28.47 13.68
C VAL A 56 4.38 -27.50 12.70
N HIS A 57 5.19 -26.98 11.79
CA HIS A 57 4.72 -26.19 10.65
C HIS A 57 4.41 -27.09 9.46
N LEU A 58 3.19 -27.00 8.91
CA LEU A 58 2.80 -27.73 7.71
C LEU A 58 3.08 -26.91 6.44
N HIS A 59 2.48 -25.72 6.37
CA HIS A 59 2.53 -24.88 5.18
C HIS A 59 2.10 -23.44 5.49
N MET A 60 2.82 -22.42 5.00
CA MET A 60 2.45 -20.98 5.05
C MET A 60 1.57 -20.54 6.24
N GLY A 61 2.12 -20.58 7.46
CA GLY A 61 1.43 -20.19 8.69
C GLY A 61 0.48 -21.23 9.30
N ILE A 62 0.25 -22.37 8.64
CA ILE A 62 -0.46 -23.52 9.22
C ILE A 62 0.47 -24.21 10.19
N VAL A 63 0.18 -24.05 11.48
CA VAL A 63 0.94 -24.63 12.59
C VAL A 63 0.03 -25.60 13.34
N ILE A 64 0.56 -26.79 13.63
CA ILE A 64 -0.11 -27.82 14.40
C ILE A 64 0.71 -28.08 15.67
N ASN A 65 0.07 -27.90 16.81
CA ASN A 65 0.61 -28.39 18.07
C ASN A 65 0.17 -29.85 18.25
N MET A 66 1.14 -30.77 18.32
CA MET A 66 0.85 -32.20 18.42
C MET A 66 0.14 -32.57 19.72
N LEU A 67 0.33 -31.80 20.80
CA LEU A 67 -0.40 -31.99 22.06
C LEU A 67 -1.90 -31.71 21.94
N ASP A 68 -2.27 -30.77 21.07
CA ASP A 68 -3.67 -30.45 20.80
C ASP A 68 -4.25 -31.45 19.79
N ALA A 69 -3.50 -31.71 18.72
CA ALA A 69 -3.94 -32.58 17.63
C ALA A 69 -4.11 -34.04 18.04
N TRP A 70 -3.31 -34.51 19.01
CA TRP A 70 -3.35 -35.89 19.50
C TRP A 70 -4.04 -36.09 20.85
N ASP A 71 -4.69 -35.06 21.41
CA ASP A 71 -5.27 -35.12 22.76
C ASP A 71 -6.28 -36.27 22.93
N HIS A 72 -7.10 -36.52 21.91
CA HIS A 72 -8.12 -37.59 21.90
C HIS A 72 -7.57 -39.00 21.64
N TYR A 73 -6.28 -39.13 21.31
CA TYR A 73 -5.65 -40.39 20.93
C TYR A 73 -4.79 -40.94 22.08
N LYS A 74 -5.28 -41.97 22.78
CA LYS A 74 -4.67 -42.49 24.02
C LYS A 74 -3.18 -42.86 23.89
N ALA A 75 -2.80 -43.63 22.86
CA ALA A 75 -1.41 -44.05 22.71
C ALA A 75 -0.47 -42.87 22.39
N ALA A 76 -0.91 -41.98 21.48
CA ALA A 76 -0.17 -40.79 21.09
C ALA A 76 -0.05 -39.73 22.21
N SER A 77 -1.15 -39.43 22.90
CA SER A 77 -1.18 -38.48 24.03
C SER A 77 -0.30 -38.96 25.18
N ASN A 78 -0.37 -40.25 25.54
CA ASN A 78 0.50 -40.82 26.57
C ASN A 78 1.98 -40.75 26.18
N ALA A 79 2.32 -41.05 24.92
CA ALA A 79 3.69 -40.95 24.43
C ALA A 79 4.23 -39.51 24.52
N LEU A 80 3.45 -38.52 24.08
CA LEU A 80 3.82 -37.09 24.19
C LEU A 80 3.96 -36.64 25.64
N GLN A 81 3.07 -37.05 26.54
CA GLN A 81 3.15 -36.69 27.96
C GLN A 81 4.41 -37.26 28.64
N HIS A 82 4.85 -38.44 28.24
CA HIS A 82 6.09 -39.04 28.75
C HIS A 82 7.34 -38.34 28.21
N ALA A 83 7.35 -37.99 26.92
CA ALA A 83 8.49 -37.32 26.31
C ALA A 83 8.65 -35.85 26.76
N LEU A 84 7.53 -35.14 26.97
CA LEU A 84 7.49 -33.70 27.23
C LEU A 84 7.24 -33.39 28.71
N SER A 85 8.33 -33.39 29.49
CA SER A 85 8.31 -32.93 30.88
C SER A 85 8.56 -31.42 30.98
N ALA A 86 8.05 -30.80 32.05
CA ALA A 86 8.26 -29.36 32.28
C ALA A 86 9.76 -29.01 32.45
N GLN A 87 10.58 -29.92 32.98
CA GLN A 87 12.03 -29.73 33.12
C GLN A 87 12.74 -29.76 31.76
N ILE A 88 12.37 -30.71 30.88
CA ILE A 88 12.93 -30.81 29.53
C ILE A 88 12.60 -29.54 28.74
N VAL A 89 11.35 -29.09 28.77
CA VAL A 89 10.92 -27.86 28.07
C VAL A 89 11.64 -26.64 28.62
N LYS A 90 11.83 -26.53 29.94
CA LYS A 90 12.60 -25.44 30.55
C LYS A 90 14.06 -25.42 30.09
N HIS A 91 14.68 -26.59 29.96
CA HIS A 91 16.06 -26.73 29.51
C HIS A 91 16.21 -26.39 28.02
N LEU A 92 15.32 -26.93 27.16
CA LEU A 92 15.30 -26.63 25.72
C LEU A 92 15.11 -25.14 25.46
N THR A 93 14.13 -24.54 26.12
CA THR A 93 13.86 -23.10 26.02
C THR A 93 15.06 -22.28 26.46
N ALA A 94 15.68 -22.60 27.60
CA ALA A 94 16.86 -21.89 28.08
C ALA A 94 18.04 -21.98 27.09
N SER A 95 18.27 -23.16 26.51
CA SER A 95 19.31 -23.37 25.50
C SER A 95 19.06 -22.52 24.25
N HIS A 96 17.84 -22.52 23.72
CA HIS A 96 17.48 -21.71 22.55
C HIS A 96 17.56 -20.21 22.81
N ILE A 97 17.08 -19.74 23.97
CA ILE A 97 17.20 -18.34 24.38
C ILE A 97 18.67 -17.93 24.50
N SER A 98 19.52 -18.75 25.15
CA SER A 98 20.94 -18.43 25.29
C SER A 98 21.64 -18.34 23.93
N ALA A 99 21.36 -19.27 23.02
CA ALA A 99 21.97 -19.30 21.70
C ALA A 99 21.55 -18.07 20.87
N LEU A 100 20.26 -17.69 20.94
CA LEU A 100 19.77 -16.52 20.22
C LEU A 100 20.34 -15.21 20.79
N LYS A 101 20.50 -15.11 22.11
CA LYS A 101 21.15 -13.95 22.75
C LYS A 101 22.63 -13.81 22.39
N THR A 102 23.35 -14.92 22.27
CA THR A 102 24.77 -14.89 21.87
C THR A 102 24.97 -14.52 20.41
N THR A 103 23.93 -14.58 19.58
CA THR A 103 24.04 -14.18 18.17
C THR A 103 24.13 -12.66 18.05
N SER A 104 25.31 -12.14 17.71
CA SER A 104 25.53 -10.75 17.34
C SER A 104 25.75 -10.64 15.83
N PHE A 105 25.11 -9.66 15.21
CA PHE A 105 25.24 -9.41 13.78
C PHE A 105 26.26 -8.29 13.55
N PRO A 106 27.18 -8.45 12.59
CA PRO A 106 28.12 -7.40 12.23
C PRO A 106 27.37 -6.24 11.57
N HIS A 107 27.76 -5.01 11.90
CA HIS A 107 27.15 -3.78 11.37
C HIS A 107 27.86 -3.26 10.10
N THR A 108 28.82 -4.02 9.57
CA THR A 108 29.64 -3.61 8.43
C THR A 108 28.83 -3.58 7.14
N ALA A 109 28.80 -2.44 6.47
CA ALA A 109 28.04 -2.26 5.22
C ALA A 109 28.64 -2.98 3.99
N LYS A 110 29.85 -3.53 4.12
CA LYS A 110 30.55 -4.26 3.04
C LYS A 110 31.09 -5.57 3.59
N PHE A 111 30.69 -6.68 2.97
CA PHE A 111 31.22 -8.01 3.24
C PHE A 111 32.11 -8.46 2.09
N SER A 112 33.25 -9.07 2.42
CA SER A 112 34.05 -9.84 1.48
C SER A 112 33.42 -11.21 1.23
N VAL A 113 33.89 -11.96 0.23
CA VAL A 113 33.42 -13.35 0.01
C VAL A 113 33.70 -14.24 1.22
N THR A 114 34.84 -14.04 1.87
CA THR A 114 35.19 -14.76 3.11
C THR A 114 34.15 -14.53 4.19
N ASP A 115 33.74 -13.27 4.40
CA ASP A 115 32.70 -12.91 5.37
C ASP A 115 31.37 -13.56 5.02
N VAL A 116 31.00 -13.59 3.73
CA VAL A 116 29.75 -14.23 3.27
C VAL A 116 29.73 -15.73 3.61
N ILE A 117 30.83 -16.44 3.38
CA ILE A 117 30.91 -17.87 3.70
C ILE A 117 30.86 -18.09 5.22
N MET A 118 31.58 -17.28 6.01
CA MET A 118 31.59 -17.41 7.47
C MET A 118 30.24 -17.11 8.10
N PHE A 119 29.53 -16.09 7.63
CA PHE A 119 28.22 -15.72 8.18
C PHE A 119 27.07 -16.61 7.71
N ALA A 120 27.30 -17.54 6.78
CA ALA A 120 26.33 -18.56 6.39
C ALA A 120 25.79 -19.36 7.59
N ASP A 121 26.69 -19.80 8.46
CA ASP A 121 26.34 -20.59 9.64
C ASP A 121 25.60 -19.73 10.68
N LEU A 122 25.99 -18.45 10.81
CA LEU A 122 25.28 -17.51 11.67
C LEU A 122 23.82 -17.35 11.23
N VAL A 123 23.57 -17.16 9.93
CA VAL A 123 22.19 -17.09 9.38
C VAL A 123 21.43 -18.38 9.69
N ALA A 124 22.03 -19.54 9.46
CA ALA A 124 21.37 -20.83 9.68
C ALA A 124 21.04 -21.09 11.16
N ILE A 125 21.98 -20.82 12.06
CA ILE A 125 21.84 -21.03 13.51
C ILE A 125 20.79 -20.07 14.09
N SER A 126 20.86 -18.78 13.73
CA SER A 126 19.90 -17.77 14.19
C SER A 126 18.47 -18.12 13.75
N ASN A 127 18.26 -18.54 12.50
CA ASN A 127 16.94 -18.93 12.01
C ASN A 127 16.38 -20.16 12.70
N LYS A 128 17.23 -21.17 12.94
CA LYS A 128 16.84 -22.40 13.64
C LYS A 128 16.31 -22.09 15.04
N HIS A 129 17.03 -21.26 15.79
CA HIS A 129 16.63 -20.91 17.16
C HIS A 129 15.43 -19.96 17.19
N LEU A 130 15.36 -19.02 16.25
CA LEU A 130 14.22 -18.13 16.09
C LEU A 130 12.94 -18.90 15.76
N GLU A 131 13.00 -19.84 14.81
CA GLU A 131 11.88 -20.72 14.44
C GLU A 131 11.35 -21.50 15.63
N TRP A 132 12.25 -22.15 16.37
CA TRP A 132 11.85 -22.93 17.54
C TRP A 132 11.13 -22.07 18.57
N ILE A 133 11.71 -20.91 18.93
CA ILE A 133 11.11 -20.03 19.93
C ILE A 133 9.77 -19.48 19.43
N MET A 134 9.69 -19.01 18.18
CA MET A 134 8.44 -18.46 17.64
C MET A 134 7.30 -19.48 17.59
N LEU A 135 7.58 -20.73 17.18
CA LEU A 135 6.57 -21.79 17.15
C LEU A 135 6.08 -22.16 18.55
N HIS A 136 6.99 -22.33 19.51
CA HIS A 136 6.64 -22.78 20.86
C HIS A 136 6.15 -21.64 21.78
N ALA A 137 6.39 -20.38 21.40
CA ALA A 137 5.85 -19.18 22.06
C ALA A 137 4.57 -18.65 21.39
N TYR A 138 4.00 -19.36 20.42
CA TYR A 138 2.73 -19.01 19.78
C TYR A 138 1.56 -19.79 20.42
N LYS A 139 0.50 -19.09 20.82
CA LYS A 139 -0.71 -19.70 21.40
C LYS A 139 -1.88 -19.58 20.44
N PRO A 140 -2.41 -20.70 19.92
CA PRO A 140 -3.66 -20.68 19.16
C PRO A 140 -4.86 -20.39 20.08
N GLU A 141 -5.96 -19.91 19.52
CA GLU A 141 -7.19 -19.57 20.26
C GLU A 141 -7.77 -20.75 21.08
N LYS A 142 -7.58 -21.97 20.57
CA LYS A 142 -7.99 -23.21 21.23
C LYS A 142 -6.75 -24.05 21.51
N CYS A 143 -6.48 -24.32 22.78
CA CYS A 143 -5.42 -25.23 23.21
C CYS A 143 -5.88 -26.10 24.39
N CYS A 144 -5.42 -27.34 24.45
CA CYS A 144 -5.62 -28.22 25.59
C CYS A 144 -4.85 -27.69 26.81
N LYS A 145 -5.26 -28.13 28.02
CA LYS A 145 -4.65 -27.64 29.27
C LYS A 145 -3.14 -27.87 29.31
N ARG A 146 -2.68 -29.01 28.80
CA ARG A 146 -1.26 -29.38 28.80
C ARG A 146 -0.44 -28.52 27.83
N ALA A 147 -0.96 -28.29 26.62
CA ALA A 147 -0.35 -27.38 25.65
C ALA A 147 -0.21 -25.96 26.22
N GLY A 148 -1.27 -25.45 26.86
CA GLY A 148 -1.26 -24.15 27.54
C GLY A 148 -0.17 -24.06 28.63
N GLN A 149 -0.03 -25.09 29.46
CA GLN A 149 1.03 -25.13 30.49
C GLN A 149 2.44 -25.04 29.91
N LEU A 150 2.73 -25.78 28.82
CA LEU A 150 4.05 -25.74 28.20
C LEU A 150 4.31 -24.39 27.52
N TYR A 151 3.30 -23.82 26.86
CA TYR A 151 3.37 -22.47 26.32
C TYR A 151 3.68 -21.43 27.41
N ASP A 152 3.00 -21.51 28.56
CA ASP A 152 3.21 -20.58 29.67
C ASP A 152 4.64 -20.72 30.24
N ILE A 153 5.18 -21.95 30.31
CA ILE A 153 6.57 -22.19 30.70
C ILE A 153 7.54 -21.46 29.76
N VAL A 154 7.34 -21.60 28.45
CA VAL A 154 8.19 -20.98 27.43
C VAL A 154 8.14 -19.45 27.55
N ASN A 155 6.94 -18.85 27.58
CA ASN A 155 6.79 -17.41 27.65
C ASN A 155 7.27 -16.80 28.96
N ASN A 156 7.04 -17.47 30.10
CA ASN A 156 7.58 -17.02 31.38
C ASN A 156 9.11 -16.99 31.37
N GLN A 157 9.76 -17.96 30.71
CA GLN A 157 11.21 -17.96 30.55
C GLN A 157 11.69 -16.84 29.62
N ILE A 158 11.02 -16.62 28.49
CA ILE A 158 11.32 -15.50 27.58
C ILE A 158 11.24 -14.17 28.35
N ALA A 159 10.15 -13.93 29.06
CA ALA A 159 9.93 -12.73 29.87
C ALA A 159 10.99 -12.58 30.98
N SER A 160 11.27 -13.66 31.73
CA SER A 160 12.30 -13.65 32.79
C SER A 160 13.71 -13.38 32.25
N SER A 161 13.94 -13.73 31.00
CA SER A 161 15.21 -13.53 30.32
C SER A 161 15.32 -12.17 29.61
N SER A 162 14.31 -11.29 29.70
CA SER A 162 14.28 -10.00 29.00
C SER A 162 14.61 -10.07 27.49
N LEU A 163 14.30 -11.20 26.84
CA LEU A 163 14.47 -11.37 25.40
C LEU A 163 13.27 -10.76 24.68
N ASP A 164 13.49 -9.67 23.95
CA ASP A 164 12.49 -9.13 23.03
C ASP A 164 12.53 -9.92 21.71
N LEU A 165 11.59 -10.87 21.58
CA LEU A 165 11.47 -11.73 20.40
C LEU A 165 11.16 -10.93 19.13
N PHE A 166 10.39 -9.84 19.23
CA PHE A 166 10.05 -9.02 18.08
C PHE A 166 11.27 -8.24 17.59
N SER A 167 12.01 -7.59 18.50
CA SER A 167 13.27 -6.93 18.15
C SER A 167 14.26 -7.91 17.52
N LYS A 168 14.40 -9.11 18.09
CA LYS A 168 15.34 -10.10 17.57
C LYS A 168 14.96 -10.62 16.18
N LEU A 169 13.66 -10.81 15.92
CA LEU A 169 13.14 -11.14 14.59
C LEU A 169 13.52 -10.06 13.56
N LEU A 170 13.40 -8.79 13.94
CA LEU A 170 13.75 -7.66 13.07
C LEU A 170 15.25 -7.57 12.81
N GLU A 171 16.10 -7.76 13.83
CA GLU A 171 17.56 -7.84 13.68
C GLU A 171 17.96 -8.92 12.67
N VAL A 172 17.44 -10.15 12.86
CA VAL A 172 17.71 -11.30 11.99
C VAL A 172 17.25 -11.00 10.56
N SER A 173 16.04 -10.45 10.40
CA SER A 173 15.49 -10.14 9.08
C SER A 173 16.28 -9.06 8.35
N THR A 174 16.73 -8.03 9.07
CA THR A 174 17.51 -6.90 8.52
C THR A 174 18.90 -7.36 8.10
N PHE A 175 19.57 -8.15 8.94
CA PHE A 175 20.87 -8.73 8.61
C PHE A 175 20.77 -9.66 7.39
N GLU A 176 19.78 -10.55 7.36
CA GLU A 176 19.57 -11.46 6.23
C GLU A 176 19.30 -10.73 4.91
N TYR A 177 18.51 -9.66 4.95
CA TYR A 177 18.25 -8.85 3.77
C TYR A 177 19.57 -8.32 3.19
N GLY A 178 20.37 -7.64 4.01
CA GLY A 178 21.66 -7.10 3.58
C GLY A 178 22.65 -8.18 3.14
N TYR A 179 22.73 -9.28 3.89
CA TYR A 179 23.59 -10.43 3.57
C TYR A 179 23.25 -11.03 2.20
N LYS A 180 21.96 -11.26 1.90
CA LYS A 180 21.52 -11.85 0.62
C LYS A 180 21.75 -10.91 -0.56
N GLU A 181 21.57 -9.60 -0.37
CA GLU A 181 21.89 -8.61 -1.42
C GLU A 181 23.37 -8.65 -1.78
N ILE A 182 24.26 -8.68 -0.77
CA ILE A 182 25.71 -8.73 -1.00
C ILE A 182 26.13 -10.07 -1.63
N ALA A 183 25.59 -11.18 -1.15
CA ALA A 183 25.89 -12.51 -1.69
C ALA A 183 25.48 -12.63 -3.17
N ARG A 184 24.30 -12.10 -3.55
CA ARG A 184 23.84 -12.06 -4.95
C ARG A 184 24.72 -11.15 -5.80
N ALA A 185 25.05 -9.95 -5.32
CA ALA A 185 25.93 -9.04 -6.06
C ALA A 185 27.35 -9.61 -6.29
N LEU A 186 27.89 -10.37 -5.33
CA LEU A 186 29.17 -11.06 -5.47
C LEU A 186 29.10 -12.23 -6.46
N LEU A 187 27.97 -12.94 -6.51
CA LEU A 187 27.75 -14.01 -7.48
C LEU A 187 27.59 -13.46 -8.91
N ASP A 188 26.81 -12.38 -9.09
CA ASP A 188 26.61 -11.74 -10.41
C ASP A 188 27.91 -11.17 -10.98
N ASN A 189 28.83 -10.73 -10.12
CA ASN A 189 30.15 -10.23 -10.51
C ASN A 189 31.27 -11.28 -10.39
N LYS A 190 30.93 -12.56 -10.16
CA LYS A 190 31.89 -13.63 -9.86
C LYS A 190 32.97 -13.74 -10.93
N ASP A 191 32.60 -13.88 -12.20
CA ASP A 191 33.55 -14.09 -13.30
C ASP A 191 34.56 -12.94 -13.43
N ARG A 192 34.07 -11.70 -13.31
CA ARG A 192 34.92 -10.50 -13.37
C ARG A 192 35.89 -10.45 -12.19
N ASN A 193 35.42 -10.75 -10.98
CA ASN A 193 36.25 -10.68 -9.78
C ASN A 193 37.27 -11.82 -9.74
N VAL A 194 36.87 -13.01 -10.17
CA VAL A 194 37.73 -14.18 -10.36
C VAL A 194 38.85 -13.87 -11.35
N GLN A 195 38.52 -13.30 -12.51
CA GLN A 195 39.51 -12.99 -13.54
C GLN A 195 40.56 -12.01 -13.02
N LYS A 196 40.13 -10.95 -12.32
CA LYS A 196 41.03 -10.00 -11.66
C LYS A 196 41.93 -10.67 -10.63
N LEU A 197 41.37 -11.55 -9.79
CA LEU A 197 42.15 -12.29 -8.80
C LEU A 197 43.17 -13.22 -9.44
N LYS A 198 42.82 -13.89 -10.55
CA LYS A 198 43.77 -14.71 -11.31
C LYS A 198 44.90 -13.86 -11.86
N GLU A 199 44.59 -12.73 -12.48
CA GLU A 199 45.58 -11.79 -13.01
C GLU A 199 46.53 -11.31 -11.90
N GLU A 200 45.99 -10.88 -10.75
CA GLU A 200 46.78 -10.46 -9.59
C GLU A 200 47.66 -11.59 -9.04
N VAL A 201 47.15 -12.82 -8.95
CA VAL A 201 47.93 -13.98 -8.51
C VAL A 201 49.06 -14.28 -9.52
N CYS A 202 48.75 -14.28 -10.81
CA CYS A 202 49.73 -14.50 -11.87
C CYS A 202 50.83 -13.44 -11.86
N ASP A 203 50.49 -12.17 -11.65
CA ASP A 203 51.46 -11.08 -11.55
C ASP A 203 52.40 -11.25 -10.35
N HIS A 204 51.87 -11.64 -9.19
CA HIS A 204 52.69 -11.93 -8.01
C HIS A 204 53.62 -13.13 -8.25
N VAL A 205 53.12 -14.19 -8.89
CA VAL A 205 53.94 -15.37 -9.23
C VAL A 205 55.03 -15.02 -10.25
N ILE A 206 54.74 -14.15 -11.23
CA ILE A 206 55.73 -13.64 -12.19
C ILE A 206 56.80 -12.82 -11.48
N GLN A 207 56.41 -11.89 -10.61
CA GLN A 207 57.34 -11.06 -9.84
C GLN A 207 58.28 -11.92 -8.99
N VAL A 208 57.76 -12.97 -8.34
CA VAL A 208 58.61 -13.93 -7.62
C VAL A 208 59.53 -14.69 -8.58
N ALA A 209 59.03 -15.15 -9.74
CA ALA A 209 59.85 -15.86 -10.73
C ALA A 209 60.99 -15.01 -11.31
N GLU A 210 60.78 -13.71 -11.49
CA GLU A 210 61.78 -12.76 -11.96
C GLU A 210 62.90 -12.52 -10.95
N LEU A 211 62.61 -12.52 -9.65
CA LEU A 211 63.62 -12.39 -8.59
C LEU A 211 64.68 -13.51 -8.62
N PHE A 212 64.35 -14.69 -9.17
CA PHE A 212 65.27 -15.81 -9.32
C PHE A 212 65.94 -15.92 -10.71
N ALA A 213 65.66 -14.98 -11.63
CA ALA A 213 66.21 -14.98 -12.98
C ALA A 213 67.71 -14.61 -13.03
N ASN A 214 68.13 -13.69 -12.16
CA ASN A 214 69.49 -13.20 -12.03
C ASN A 214 69.98 -13.33 -10.57
N GLU A 215 71.30 -13.35 -10.35
CA GLU A 215 71.83 -13.25 -8.98
C GLU A 215 71.63 -11.82 -8.46
N LEU A 216 70.98 -11.69 -7.30
CA LEU A 216 70.73 -10.42 -6.63
C LEU A 216 71.46 -10.41 -5.28
N PRO A 217 72.72 -9.89 -5.23
CA PRO A 217 73.58 -9.98 -4.04
C PRO A 217 73.01 -9.22 -2.84
N LEU A 218 72.34 -8.09 -3.08
CA LEU A 218 71.77 -7.21 -2.04
C LEU A 218 70.58 -7.84 -1.31
N GLN A 219 69.88 -8.78 -1.95
CA GLN A 219 68.70 -9.47 -1.39
C GLN A 219 69.00 -10.92 -0.96
N ARG A 220 70.27 -11.35 -1.05
CA ARG A 220 70.73 -12.73 -0.77
C ARG A 220 70.06 -13.80 -1.64
N ILE A 221 69.63 -13.45 -2.87
CA ILE A 221 68.95 -14.36 -3.78
C ILE A 221 69.94 -14.93 -4.80
N LYS A 222 70.09 -16.25 -4.81
CA LYS A 222 70.89 -16.98 -5.82
C LYS A 222 70.03 -17.31 -7.05
N LYS A 223 70.64 -17.27 -8.23
CA LYS A 223 69.98 -17.67 -9.48
C LYS A 223 69.53 -19.13 -9.37
N ASN A 224 68.25 -19.40 -9.60
CA ASN A 224 67.69 -20.75 -9.56
C ASN A 224 66.68 -20.95 -10.70
N GLU A 225 67.16 -21.47 -11.84
CA GLU A 225 66.30 -21.68 -13.01
C GLU A 225 65.25 -22.76 -12.82
N LYS A 226 65.48 -23.74 -11.94
CA LYS A 226 64.50 -24.79 -11.64
C LYS A 226 63.30 -24.25 -10.86
N LEU A 227 63.54 -23.37 -9.90
CA LEU A 227 62.46 -22.71 -9.14
C LEU A 227 61.67 -21.75 -10.03
N ARG A 228 62.36 -21.02 -10.92
CA ARG A 228 61.74 -20.15 -11.92
C ARG A 228 60.83 -20.93 -12.88
N SER A 229 61.29 -22.05 -13.43
CA SER A 229 60.47 -22.86 -14.34
C SER A 229 59.27 -23.48 -13.63
N TRP A 230 59.42 -23.88 -12.37
CA TRP A 230 58.31 -24.35 -11.53
C TRP A 230 57.28 -23.24 -11.26
N LEU A 231 57.69 -22.02 -10.93
CA LEU A 231 56.78 -20.88 -10.73
C LEU A 231 56.04 -20.49 -12.02
N LEU A 232 56.70 -20.57 -13.17
CA LEU A 232 56.04 -20.34 -14.47
C LEU A 232 55.03 -21.44 -14.81
N LEU A 233 55.31 -22.70 -14.42
CA LEU A 233 54.35 -23.79 -14.52
C LEU A 233 53.16 -23.55 -13.58
N LEU A 234 53.41 -23.11 -12.35
CA LEU A 234 52.39 -22.74 -11.37
C LEU A 234 51.47 -21.64 -11.93
N LYS A 235 52.05 -20.60 -12.53
CA LYS A 235 51.31 -19.52 -13.20
C LYS A 235 50.38 -20.09 -14.28
N LYS A 236 50.90 -20.94 -15.17
CA LYS A 236 50.11 -21.56 -16.23
C LYS A 236 48.96 -22.41 -15.67
N THR A 237 49.21 -23.20 -14.63
CA THR A 237 48.15 -23.96 -13.97
C THR A 237 47.07 -23.06 -13.37
N ILE A 238 47.42 -21.88 -12.85
CA ILE A 238 46.46 -20.92 -12.27
C ILE A 238 45.65 -20.20 -13.37
N GLU A 239 46.26 -19.86 -14.50
CA GLU A 239 45.56 -19.30 -15.67
C GLU A 239 44.50 -20.27 -16.19
N GLU A 240 44.84 -21.57 -16.25
CA GLU A 240 43.98 -22.65 -16.77
C GLU A 240 42.92 -23.16 -15.77
N LEU A 241 42.90 -22.68 -14.52
CA LEU A 241 41.91 -23.12 -13.50
C LEU A 241 40.48 -22.78 -13.94
N ASP A 242 39.64 -23.77 -14.16
CA ASP A 242 38.20 -23.53 -14.36
C ASP A 242 37.47 -23.55 -13.01
N ILE A 243 36.86 -22.43 -12.62
CA ILE A 243 36.16 -22.28 -11.34
C ILE A 243 34.81 -22.99 -11.32
N LEU A 244 34.30 -23.42 -12.47
CA LEU A 244 33.08 -24.22 -12.58
C LEU A 244 33.33 -25.71 -12.30
N ASN A 245 34.58 -26.16 -12.33
CA ASN A 245 34.92 -27.55 -12.06
C ASN A 245 34.89 -27.88 -10.55
N ALA A 246 34.28 -29.01 -10.21
CA ALA A 246 34.11 -29.46 -8.83
C ALA A 246 35.45 -29.80 -8.13
N ASP A 247 36.49 -30.13 -8.90
CA ASP A 247 37.82 -30.50 -8.39
C ASP A 247 38.72 -29.27 -8.12
N THR A 248 38.29 -28.08 -8.52
CA THR A 248 39.08 -26.85 -8.44
C THR A 248 39.42 -26.43 -7.00
N PRO A 249 38.53 -26.56 -5.99
CA PRO A 249 38.89 -26.31 -4.59
C PRO A 249 40.02 -27.23 -4.08
N SER A 250 39.99 -28.51 -4.45
CA SER A 250 41.06 -29.47 -4.10
C SER A 250 42.37 -29.13 -4.79
N LEU A 251 42.33 -28.73 -6.07
CA LEU A 251 43.51 -28.28 -6.81
C LEU A 251 44.11 -27.03 -6.17
N ILE A 252 43.29 -26.03 -5.79
CA ILE A 252 43.77 -24.83 -5.09
C ILE A 252 44.42 -25.20 -3.74
N SER A 253 43.82 -26.12 -2.99
CA SER A 253 44.42 -26.59 -1.74
C SER A 253 45.75 -27.30 -1.97
N GLU A 254 45.88 -28.09 -3.02
CA GLU A 254 47.13 -28.75 -3.39
C GLU A 254 48.19 -27.73 -3.81
N LEU A 255 47.81 -26.71 -4.59
CA LEU A 255 48.70 -25.62 -4.98
C LEU A 255 49.22 -24.85 -3.76
N LYS A 256 48.35 -24.56 -2.78
CA LYS A 256 48.76 -23.93 -1.51
C LYS A 256 49.76 -24.80 -0.74
N ASN A 257 49.45 -26.09 -0.56
CA ASN A 257 50.35 -27.03 0.13
C ASN A 257 51.70 -27.18 -0.57
N ARG A 258 51.71 -27.23 -1.91
CA ARG A 258 52.94 -27.28 -2.70
C ARG A 258 53.74 -25.98 -2.56
N LEU A 259 53.08 -24.83 -2.51
CA LEU A 259 53.74 -23.54 -2.29
C LEU A 259 54.39 -23.46 -0.91
N ASP A 260 53.73 -23.95 0.13
CA ASP A 260 54.30 -24.06 1.49
C ASP A 260 55.53 -24.98 1.51
N GLN A 261 55.41 -26.19 0.94
CA GLN A 261 56.52 -27.15 0.89
C GLN A 261 57.74 -26.60 0.14
N VAL A 262 57.53 -25.92 -0.99
CA VAL A 262 58.62 -25.30 -1.77
C VAL A 262 59.21 -24.10 -1.02
N SER A 263 58.40 -23.35 -0.28
CA SER A 263 58.89 -22.28 0.60
C SER A 263 59.81 -22.81 1.69
N ASP A 264 59.41 -23.89 2.36
CA ASP A 264 60.18 -24.51 3.45
C ASP A 264 61.45 -25.21 2.96
N MET A 265 61.39 -25.92 1.82
CA MET A 265 62.57 -26.61 1.25
C MET A 265 63.68 -25.65 0.82
N HIS A 266 63.33 -24.44 0.39
CA HIS A 266 64.28 -23.45 -0.11
C HIS A 266 64.53 -22.29 0.86
N ASP A 267 63.99 -22.35 2.08
CA ASP A 267 64.06 -21.30 3.10
C ASP A 267 63.67 -19.91 2.56
N LEU A 268 62.64 -19.88 1.70
CA LEU A 268 62.18 -18.65 1.02
C LEU A 268 61.55 -17.66 1.99
N ASN A 269 61.07 -18.15 3.13
CA ASN A 269 60.56 -17.36 4.24
C ASN A 269 61.63 -16.43 4.86
N GLY A 270 62.93 -16.75 4.69
CA GLY A 270 64.05 -15.92 5.13
C GLY A 270 64.26 -14.65 4.29
N ILE A 271 63.67 -14.56 3.09
CA ILE A 271 63.77 -13.40 2.20
C ILE A 271 62.46 -12.59 2.30
N VAL A 272 62.51 -11.42 2.95
CA VAL A 272 61.31 -10.60 3.24
C VAL A 272 60.46 -10.32 1.99
N ALA A 273 61.10 -9.95 0.87
CA ALA A 273 60.38 -9.63 -0.37
C ALA A 273 59.64 -10.85 -0.95
N VAL A 274 60.27 -12.03 -0.95
CA VAL A 274 59.68 -13.27 -1.46
C VAL A 274 58.59 -13.77 -0.52
N SER A 275 58.85 -13.74 0.80
CA SER A 275 57.89 -14.10 1.84
C SER A 275 56.59 -13.30 1.74
N GLN A 276 56.68 -11.98 1.52
CA GLN A 276 55.50 -11.14 1.36
C GLN A 276 54.68 -11.49 0.10
N TYR A 277 55.33 -11.74 -1.04
CA TYR A 277 54.63 -12.16 -2.25
C TYR A 277 54.01 -13.56 -2.13
N LEU A 278 54.69 -14.49 -1.44
CA LEU A 278 54.15 -15.83 -1.18
C LEU A 278 52.92 -15.76 -0.25
N GLN A 279 52.99 -14.98 0.83
CA GLN A 279 51.84 -14.75 1.72
C GLN A 279 50.67 -14.10 1.00
N ASN A 280 50.92 -13.09 0.16
CA ASN A 280 49.88 -12.47 -0.66
C ASN A 280 49.27 -13.47 -1.65
N THR A 281 50.09 -14.30 -2.29
CA THR A 281 49.64 -15.36 -3.20
C THR A 281 48.75 -16.36 -2.48
N GLN A 282 49.13 -16.80 -1.27
CA GLN A 282 48.29 -17.69 -0.45
C GLN A 282 46.98 -17.03 -0.01
N GLY A 283 47.02 -15.75 0.36
CA GLY A 283 45.83 -14.97 0.70
C GLY A 283 44.85 -14.91 -0.48
N LEU A 284 45.34 -14.56 -1.66
CA LEU A 284 44.54 -14.49 -2.88
C LEU A 284 44.00 -15.86 -3.31
N LEU A 285 44.80 -16.93 -3.23
CA LEU A 285 44.33 -18.31 -3.49
C LEU A 285 43.24 -18.74 -2.49
N THR A 286 43.30 -18.28 -1.24
CA THR A 286 42.25 -18.52 -0.25
C THR A 286 40.95 -17.82 -0.64
N VAL A 287 41.02 -16.56 -1.07
CA VAL A 287 39.85 -15.83 -1.60
C VAL A 287 39.30 -16.49 -2.86
N LEU A 288 40.15 -17.01 -3.73
CA LEU A 288 39.74 -17.73 -4.94
C LEU A 288 39.01 -19.06 -4.61
N SER A 289 39.49 -19.78 -3.60
CA SER A 289 38.78 -20.95 -3.04
C SER A 289 37.39 -20.60 -2.51
N HIS A 290 37.27 -19.46 -1.80
CA HIS A 290 35.97 -18.95 -1.34
C HIS A 290 35.02 -18.65 -2.50
N TYR A 291 35.49 -18.08 -3.61
CA TYR A 291 34.67 -17.91 -4.82
C TYR A 291 34.21 -19.23 -5.44
N CYS A 292 34.97 -20.32 -5.29
CA CYS A 292 34.53 -21.65 -5.73
C CYS A 292 33.35 -22.17 -4.90
N MET A 293 33.33 -21.88 -3.59
CA MET A 293 32.22 -22.23 -2.69
C MET A 293 30.97 -21.38 -2.92
N LEU A 294 31.11 -20.16 -3.42
CA LEU A 294 30.00 -19.27 -3.73
C LEU A 294 29.40 -19.65 -5.10
N ASP A 295 28.33 -20.45 -5.06
CA ASP A 295 27.57 -20.87 -6.24
C ASP A 295 26.05 -20.78 -6.01
N GLY A 296 25.27 -21.21 -7.00
CA GLY A 296 23.81 -21.24 -6.89
C GLY A 296 23.31 -22.22 -5.83
N ALA A 297 24.02 -23.33 -5.58
CA ALA A 297 23.65 -24.31 -4.57
C ALA A 297 23.84 -23.77 -3.14
N PHE A 298 24.90 -23.00 -2.92
CA PHE A 298 25.16 -22.27 -1.68
C PHE A 298 24.03 -21.29 -1.37
N LEU A 299 23.62 -20.46 -2.34
CA LEU A 299 22.49 -19.54 -2.15
C LEU A 299 21.20 -20.28 -1.81
N LYS A 300 20.89 -21.38 -2.51
CA LYS A 300 19.73 -22.23 -2.19
C LYS A 300 19.79 -22.82 -0.77
N LYS A 301 20.98 -23.22 -0.30
CA LYS A 301 21.17 -23.70 1.09
C LYS A 301 20.84 -22.60 2.10
N ILE A 302 21.29 -21.37 1.86
CA ILE A 302 20.96 -20.22 2.71
C ILE A 302 19.46 -19.90 2.67
N GLU A 303 18.84 -19.90 1.49
CA GLU A 303 17.40 -19.65 1.35
C GLU A 303 16.57 -20.68 2.11
N ALA A 304 16.93 -21.96 2.03
CA ALA A 304 16.30 -23.03 2.79
C ALA A 304 16.50 -22.88 4.31
N ALA A 305 17.67 -22.41 4.76
CA ALA A 305 17.95 -22.13 6.17
C ALA A 305 17.16 -20.91 6.68
N ALA A 306 16.97 -19.90 5.83
CA ALA A 306 16.23 -18.68 6.12
C ALA A 306 14.70 -18.78 5.92
N ASN A 307 14.19 -19.99 5.69
CA ASN A 307 12.77 -20.25 5.43
C ASN A 307 11.89 -19.73 6.58
N PHE A 308 11.03 -18.76 6.29
CA PHE A 308 10.13 -18.12 7.25
C PHE A 308 8.64 -18.45 7.02
N SER A 309 8.35 -19.56 6.32
CA SER A 309 6.96 -19.97 6.03
C SER A 309 6.12 -20.26 7.30
N TYR A 310 6.74 -20.56 8.44
CA TYR A 310 6.06 -20.73 9.72
C TYR A 310 5.55 -19.41 10.33
N GLY A 311 6.21 -18.29 10.03
CA GLY A 311 5.97 -17.02 10.68
C GLY A 311 4.71 -16.29 10.21
N TRP A 312 4.06 -16.74 9.13
CA TRP A 312 2.99 -15.97 8.47
C TRP A 312 1.77 -15.65 9.34
N THR A 313 1.35 -16.55 10.21
CA THR A 313 0.24 -16.34 11.16
C THR A 313 0.77 -15.73 12.46
N ILE A 314 1.96 -16.15 12.88
CA ILE A 314 2.62 -15.69 14.11
C ILE A 314 2.90 -14.18 14.04
N THR A 315 3.28 -13.65 12.87
CA THR A 315 3.58 -12.21 12.70
C THR A 315 2.38 -11.32 12.96
N ASP A 316 1.15 -11.83 12.85
CA ASP A 316 -0.06 -11.03 13.03
C ASP A 316 -0.20 -10.50 14.47
N GLN A 317 0.45 -11.14 15.46
CA GLN A 317 0.45 -10.68 16.85
C GLN A 317 1.24 -9.37 17.06
N TRP A 318 2.12 -9.00 16.13
CA TRP A 318 2.95 -7.79 16.21
C TRP A 318 2.52 -6.69 15.25
N ILE A 319 1.31 -6.75 14.68
CA ILE A 319 0.81 -5.73 13.74
C ILE A 319 0.87 -4.32 14.35
N GLU A 320 0.45 -4.15 15.60
CA GLU A 320 0.49 -2.83 16.26
C GLU A 320 1.92 -2.37 16.55
N ASN A 321 2.82 -3.28 16.95
CA ASN A 321 4.24 -2.96 17.11
C ASN A 321 4.86 -2.51 15.78
N MET A 322 4.55 -3.19 14.67
CA MET A 322 5.01 -2.80 13.34
C MET A 322 4.46 -1.43 12.93
N LYS A 323 3.18 -1.13 13.20
CA LYS A 323 2.58 0.19 12.91
C LYS A 323 3.27 1.32 13.68
N ILE A 324 3.69 1.08 14.92
CA ILE A 324 4.46 2.04 15.70
C ILE A 324 5.86 2.19 15.11
N LEU A 325 6.51 1.07 14.79
CA LEU A 325 7.88 1.06 14.28
C LEU A 325 8.01 1.75 12.92
N VAL A 326 7.08 1.53 11.98
CA VAL A 326 7.10 2.16 10.64
C VAL A 326 7.11 3.70 10.72
N LYS A 327 6.53 4.29 11.78
CA LYS A 327 6.55 5.75 11.98
C LYS A 327 7.93 6.29 12.36
N VAL A 328 8.81 5.43 12.87
CA VAL A 328 10.16 5.78 13.31
C VAL A 328 11.18 5.32 12.27
N ASP A 329 11.17 4.02 11.94
CA ASP A 329 12.03 3.41 10.94
C ASP A 329 11.31 2.26 10.21
N PRO A 330 11.03 2.40 8.90
CA PRO A 330 10.36 1.36 8.12
C PRO A 330 11.30 0.28 7.58
N LEU A 331 12.62 0.45 7.62
CA LEU A 331 13.57 -0.51 7.03
C LEU A 331 13.53 -1.92 7.67
N PRO A 332 13.39 -2.07 9.00
CA PRO A 332 13.27 -3.39 9.62
C PRO A 332 11.98 -4.10 9.20
N VAL A 333 10.87 -3.34 9.08
CA VAL A 333 9.58 -3.88 8.64
C VAL A 333 9.68 -4.33 7.19
N ARG A 334 10.31 -3.55 6.31
CA ARG A 334 10.60 -3.98 4.95
C ARG A 334 11.35 -5.30 4.90
N SER A 335 12.42 -5.41 5.69
CA SER A 335 13.29 -6.58 5.70
C SER A 335 12.52 -7.84 6.13
N LEU A 336 11.62 -7.71 7.12
CA LEU A 336 10.72 -8.77 7.53
C LEU A 336 9.73 -9.18 6.41
N PHE A 337 9.14 -8.21 5.71
CA PHE A 337 8.21 -8.49 4.60
C PHE A 337 8.91 -9.15 3.41
N VAL A 338 10.15 -8.79 3.11
CA VAL A 338 10.99 -9.49 2.12
C VAL A 338 11.31 -10.92 2.58
N LYS A 339 11.64 -11.11 3.87
CA LYS A 339 11.84 -12.44 4.44
C LYS A 339 10.58 -13.31 4.31
N MET A 340 9.40 -12.78 4.59
CA MET A 340 8.12 -13.46 4.36
C MET A 340 7.92 -13.81 2.87
N ALA A 341 8.15 -12.85 1.97
CA ALA A 341 8.01 -13.06 0.54
C ALA A 341 8.96 -14.14 0.00
N SER A 342 10.18 -14.22 0.52
CA SER A 342 11.17 -15.23 0.12
C SER A 342 10.70 -16.67 0.38
N SER A 343 9.85 -16.87 1.38
CA SER A 343 9.26 -18.20 1.66
C SER A 343 8.28 -18.69 0.58
N ILE A 344 7.75 -17.79 -0.26
CA ILE A 344 6.88 -18.14 -1.38
C ILE A 344 7.68 -18.93 -2.42
N ASN A 345 8.89 -18.47 -2.77
CA ASN A 345 9.72 -19.12 -3.79
C ASN A 345 10.01 -20.59 -3.44
N LEU A 346 10.36 -20.88 -2.19
CA LEU A 346 10.61 -22.24 -1.70
C LEU A 346 9.38 -23.17 -1.82
N THR A 347 8.17 -22.60 -1.79
CA THR A 347 6.93 -23.35 -2.04
C THR A 347 6.74 -23.60 -3.53
N LEU A 348 6.99 -22.58 -4.36
CA LEU A 348 6.79 -22.66 -5.81
C LEU A 348 7.75 -23.64 -6.47
N GLU A 349 8.99 -23.75 -5.99
CA GLU A 349 9.98 -24.72 -6.48
C GLU A 349 9.52 -26.18 -6.41
N ARG A 350 8.53 -26.49 -5.56
CA ARG A 350 8.00 -27.85 -5.38
C ARG A 350 6.88 -28.19 -6.37
N LEU A 351 6.44 -27.22 -7.17
CA LEU A 351 5.35 -27.36 -8.11
C LEU A 351 5.90 -27.48 -9.53
N ASN A 352 5.30 -28.37 -10.33
CA ASN A 352 5.74 -28.61 -11.71
C ASN A 352 4.88 -27.89 -12.77
N THR A 353 3.72 -27.38 -12.38
CA THR A 353 2.72 -26.81 -13.31
C THR A 353 2.77 -25.28 -13.34
N PRO A 354 3.07 -24.63 -14.47
CA PRO A 354 3.32 -23.18 -14.54
C PRO A 354 2.09 -22.34 -14.19
N GLU A 355 0.89 -22.76 -14.59
CA GLU A 355 -0.36 -22.05 -14.27
C GLU A 355 -0.64 -21.98 -12.77
N ARG A 356 -0.39 -23.09 -12.04
CA ARG A 356 -0.53 -23.14 -10.59
C ARG A 356 0.54 -22.30 -9.90
N ILE A 357 1.78 -22.32 -10.41
CA ILE A 357 2.86 -21.47 -9.90
C ILE A 357 2.47 -20.00 -9.97
N SER A 358 1.99 -19.54 -11.13
CA SER A 358 1.54 -18.15 -11.31
C SER A 358 0.38 -17.80 -10.37
N SER A 359 -0.64 -18.65 -10.29
CA SER A 359 -1.83 -18.41 -9.47
C SER A 359 -1.51 -18.37 -7.97
N ILE A 360 -0.71 -19.32 -7.48
CA ILE A 360 -0.32 -19.42 -6.07
C ILE A 360 0.61 -18.26 -5.69
N SER A 361 1.58 -17.94 -6.56
CA SER A 361 2.48 -16.80 -6.36
C SER A 361 1.68 -15.49 -6.24
N MET A 362 0.77 -15.24 -7.18
CA MET A 362 -0.09 -14.05 -7.17
C MET A 362 -0.98 -14.00 -5.92
N CYS A 363 -1.55 -15.12 -5.49
CA CYS A 363 -2.38 -15.20 -4.29
C CYS A 363 -1.60 -14.78 -3.03
N TYR A 364 -0.45 -15.43 -2.78
CA TYR A 364 0.36 -15.14 -1.60
C TYR A 364 0.98 -13.74 -1.65
N SER A 365 1.44 -13.28 -2.81
CA SER A 365 1.94 -11.92 -3.00
C SER A 365 0.88 -10.87 -2.66
N ARG A 366 -0.38 -11.05 -3.08
CA ARG A 366 -1.49 -10.15 -2.72
C ARG A 366 -1.82 -10.15 -1.23
N LEU A 367 -1.72 -11.31 -0.56
CA LEU A 367 -1.91 -11.40 0.89
C LEU A 367 -0.84 -10.62 1.66
N ILE A 368 0.43 -10.71 1.24
CA ILE A 368 1.51 -9.92 1.83
C ILE A 368 1.30 -8.43 1.54
N GLU A 369 0.97 -8.05 0.30
CA GLU A 369 0.71 -6.66 -0.07
C GLU A 369 -0.41 -6.05 0.78
N ALA A 370 -1.52 -6.78 0.98
CA ALA A 370 -2.64 -6.33 1.80
C ALA A 370 -2.24 -6.11 3.27
N ARG A 371 -1.41 -7.00 3.83
CA ARG A 371 -0.85 -6.84 5.18
C ARG A 371 0.07 -5.63 5.28
N LEU A 372 0.95 -5.44 4.29
CA LEU A 372 1.85 -4.29 4.25
C LEU A 372 1.06 -2.98 4.16
N ARG A 373 0.05 -2.92 3.28
CA ARG A 373 -0.85 -1.77 3.12
C ARG A 373 -1.55 -1.42 4.45
N LYS A 374 -2.00 -2.42 5.21
CA LYS A 374 -2.63 -2.21 6.54
C LYS A 374 -1.66 -1.60 7.56
N ILE A 375 -0.39 -1.98 7.53
CA ILE A 375 0.63 -1.44 8.44
C ILE A 375 1.06 -0.04 8.01
N LEU A 376 1.35 0.15 6.72
CA LEU A 376 1.77 1.44 6.17
C LEU A 376 0.69 2.52 6.31
N GLN A 377 -0.60 2.16 6.35
CA GLN A 377 -1.71 3.10 6.62
C GLN A 377 -1.55 3.87 7.94
N ALA A 378 -0.77 3.36 8.90
CA ALA A 378 -0.48 4.06 10.14
C ALA A 378 0.31 5.37 9.92
N VAL A 379 1.06 5.50 8.82
CA VAL A 379 1.81 6.73 8.49
C VAL A 379 0.88 7.84 8.00
N PRO A 380 0.00 7.63 6.99
CA PRO A 380 -1.05 8.58 6.65
C PRO A 380 -1.88 9.04 7.85
N HIS A 381 -2.31 8.14 8.74
CA HIS A 381 -3.03 8.54 9.96
C HIS A 381 -2.21 9.51 10.83
N SER A 382 -0.92 9.23 11.00
CA SER A 382 -0.02 10.12 11.75
C SER A 382 0.24 11.45 11.04
N LEU A 383 0.30 11.46 9.70
CA LEU A 383 0.38 12.68 8.90
C LEU A 383 -0.88 13.54 9.08
N PHE A 384 -2.08 12.94 9.05
CA PHE A 384 -3.33 13.67 9.23
C PHE A 384 -3.49 14.23 10.66
N ALA A 385 -3.00 13.52 11.67
CA ALA A 385 -2.94 14.05 13.04
C ALA A 385 -1.97 15.25 13.19
N LEU A 386 -0.94 15.36 12.34
CA LEU A 386 -0.06 16.53 12.26
C LEU A 386 -0.69 17.65 11.43
N PHE A 387 -1.38 17.30 10.35
CA PHE A 387 -2.14 18.20 9.51
C PHE A 387 -3.18 19.01 10.31
N ASP A 388 -3.91 18.39 11.23
CA ASP A 388 -4.88 19.11 12.08
C ASP A 388 -4.22 20.24 12.88
N LYS A 389 -2.99 19.99 13.36
CA LYS A 389 -2.18 20.99 14.08
C LYS A 389 -1.71 22.09 13.12
N VAL A 390 -1.26 21.72 11.92
CA VAL A 390 -0.87 22.68 10.86
C VAL A 390 -2.04 23.60 10.50
N ALA A 391 -3.24 23.04 10.33
CA ALA A 391 -4.44 23.80 9.99
C ALA A 391 -4.75 24.90 11.03
N GLY A 392 -4.55 24.61 12.32
CA GLY A 392 -4.67 25.62 13.38
C GLY A 392 -3.56 26.68 13.36
N LEU A 393 -2.33 26.28 13.02
CA LEU A 393 -1.15 27.14 13.07
C LEU A 393 -0.97 28.02 11.83
N LEU A 394 -1.51 27.67 10.66
CA LEU A 394 -1.30 28.44 9.42
C LEU A 394 -2.03 29.80 9.40
N ASN A 395 -2.99 30.02 10.29
CA ASN A 395 -3.71 31.28 10.37
C ASN A 395 -2.78 32.42 10.81
N PRO A 396 -2.60 33.48 9.99
CA PRO A 396 -1.77 34.61 10.40
C PRO A 396 -2.43 35.37 11.55
N PRO A 397 -1.66 35.91 12.52
CA PRO A 397 -2.19 36.86 13.48
C PRO A 397 -2.73 38.09 12.73
N GLN A 398 -3.95 38.52 13.07
CA GLN A 398 -4.67 39.57 12.36
C GLN A 398 -3.92 40.92 12.41
N GLY A 399 -3.79 41.60 11.26
CA GLY A 399 -3.37 43.01 11.18
C GLY A 399 -2.55 43.36 9.92
N ARG A 400 -3.09 44.18 9.01
CA ARG A 400 -2.36 44.70 7.83
C ARG A 400 -1.37 45.83 8.15
N SER A 401 -1.33 46.29 9.40
CA SER A 401 -0.42 47.33 9.89
C SER A 401 0.15 46.91 11.23
N ILE A 402 1.48 46.94 11.36
CA ILE A 402 2.22 46.52 12.55
C ILE A 402 3.01 47.73 13.01
N ASN A 403 2.81 48.17 14.25
CA ASN A 403 3.66 49.22 14.82
C ASN A 403 5.08 48.67 15.02
N LYS A 404 6.12 49.51 14.89
CA LYS A 404 7.52 49.10 15.09
C LYS A 404 7.79 48.46 16.47
N THR A 405 6.99 48.80 17.48
CA THR A 405 7.05 48.23 18.84
C THR A 405 6.55 46.80 18.91
N ASP A 406 5.64 46.43 18.01
CA ASP A 406 4.88 45.16 18.06
C ASP A 406 5.50 44.10 17.12
N VAL A 407 6.60 44.44 16.43
CA VAL A 407 7.30 43.58 15.46
C VAL A 407 7.76 42.26 16.10
N ARG A 408 8.19 42.27 17.37
CA ARG A 408 8.57 41.03 18.08
C ARG A 408 7.38 40.14 18.39
N GLN A 409 6.22 40.71 18.71
CA GLN A 409 4.98 39.96 18.94
C GLN A 409 4.42 39.43 17.61
N PHE A 410 4.54 40.22 16.54
CA PHE A 410 4.18 39.79 15.18
C PHE A 410 5.10 38.69 14.62
N ALA A 411 6.37 38.67 15.04
CA ALA A 411 7.31 37.62 14.65
C ALA A 411 6.86 36.24 15.16
N ASP A 412 6.13 36.18 16.28
CA ASP A 412 5.46 34.98 16.80
C ASP A 412 6.35 33.73 16.72
N SER A 413 7.51 33.83 17.39
CA SER A 413 8.58 32.81 17.31
C SER A 413 8.11 31.44 17.78
N ASP A 414 7.22 31.39 18.76
CA ASP A 414 6.73 30.14 19.35
C ASP A 414 5.85 29.38 18.36
N ARG A 415 4.91 30.06 17.69
CA ARG A 415 4.10 29.47 16.62
C ARG A 415 4.97 28.96 15.47
N ARG A 416 5.96 29.76 15.04
CA ARG A 416 6.88 29.38 13.96
C ARG A 416 7.75 28.18 14.33
N LEU A 417 8.22 28.10 15.57
CA LEU A 417 8.98 26.96 16.08
C LEU A 417 8.12 25.69 16.10
N GLN A 418 6.87 25.78 16.57
CA GLN A 418 5.92 24.67 16.54
C GLN A 418 5.64 24.20 15.11
N LEU A 419 5.41 25.14 14.19
CA LEU A 419 5.21 24.83 12.77
C LEU A 419 6.44 24.14 12.18
N ALA A 420 7.66 24.67 12.43
CA ALA A 420 8.89 24.06 11.95
C ALA A 420 9.11 22.63 12.50
N ALA A 421 8.80 22.41 13.79
CA ALA A 421 8.89 21.08 14.40
C ALA A 421 7.90 20.09 13.77
N ILE A 422 6.67 20.52 13.50
CA ILE A 422 5.64 19.69 12.84
C ILE A 422 6.05 19.39 11.38
N THR A 423 6.54 20.40 10.65
CA THR A 423 7.02 20.24 9.27
C THR A 423 8.20 19.28 9.20
N HIS A 424 9.16 19.37 10.13
CA HIS A 424 10.24 18.41 10.25
C HIS A 424 9.70 16.98 10.46
N ALA A 425 8.72 16.81 11.36
CA ALA A 425 8.10 15.50 11.59
C ALA A 425 7.40 14.94 10.33
N ILE A 426 6.69 15.78 9.57
CA ILE A 426 6.05 15.41 8.30
C ILE A 426 7.11 14.92 7.29
N SER A 427 8.20 15.68 7.11
CA SER A 427 9.27 15.32 6.17
C SER A 427 10.00 14.04 6.60
N MET A 428 10.22 13.83 7.91
CA MET A 428 10.85 12.60 8.41
C MET A 428 9.98 11.36 8.15
N LEU A 429 8.67 11.45 8.36
CA LEU A 429 7.73 10.36 8.06
C LEU A 429 7.71 10.00 6.57
N SER A 430 7.68 11.00 5.69
CA SER A 430 7.72 10.80 4.23
C SER A 430 9.05 10.22 3.76
N SER A 431 10.16 10.79 4.24
CA SER A 431 11.51 10.35 3.89
C SER A 431 11.71 8.89 4.31
N GLY A 432 11.26 8.51 5.51
CA GLY A 432 11.29 7.12 5.96
C GLY A 432 10.60 6.16 4.98
N ILE A 433 9.39 6.47 4.53
CA ILE A 433 8.71 5.59 3.56
C ILE A 433 9.44 5.56 2.21
N SER A 434 9.99 6.69 1.76
CA SER A 434 10.75 6.77 0.52
C SER A 434 12.04 5.94 0.57
N THR A 435 12.72 5.87 1.71
CA THR A 435 13.94 5.05 1.88
C THR A 435 13.66 3.55 1.85
N MET A 436 12.40 3.14 2.01
CA MET A 436 11.99 1.74 1.91
C MET A 436 12.28 1.16 0.50
N GLN A 437 12.31 1.97 -0.55
CA GLN A 437 12.59 1.55 -1.94
C GLN A 437 11.63 0.48 -2.49
N LEU A 438 11.65 0.29 -3.80
CA LEU A 438 10.82 -0.70 -4.49
C LEU A 438 11.13 -2.10 -3.95
N THR A 439 10.11 -2.77 -3.39
CA THR A 439 10.28 -4.06 -2.73
C THR A 439 9.58 -5.15 -3.55
N SER A 440 10.29 -6.23 -3.89
CA SER A 440 9.69 -7.41 -4.51
C SER A 440 9.06 -8.30 -3.43
N LEU A 441 7.73 -8.42 -3.46
CA LEU A 441 6.95 -9.31 -2.62
C LEU A 441 6.49 -10.50 -3.47
N GLY A 442 7.36 -11.49 -3.64
CA GLY A 442 7.11 -12.63 -4.53
C GLY A 442 7.07 -12.18 -6.00
N SER A 443 5.97 -12.43 -6.70
CA SER A 443 5.80 -11.97 -8.09
C SER A 443 5.39 -10.50 -8.24
N LEU A 444 5.02 -9.82 -7.14
CA LEU A 444 4.57 -8.43 -7.19
C LEU A 444 5.71 -7.47 -6.80
N ARG A 445 5.87 -6.40 -7.58
CA ARG A 445 6.71 -5.27 -7.19
C ARG A 445 5.84 -4.22 -6.54
N VAL A 446 6.13 -3.92 -5.28
CA VAL A 446 5.39 -2.94 -4.50
C VAL A 446 6.24 -1.70 -4.35
N ASP A 447 5.65 -0.56 -4.71
CA ASP A 447 6.23 0.76 -4.49
C ASP A 447 5.63 1.38 -3.21
N PRO A 448 6.41 1.51 -2.13
CA PRO A 448 5.95 2.12 -0.88
C PRO A 448 5.43 3.55 -1.06
N SER A 449 5.97 4.31 -2.03
CA SER A 449 5.53 5.68 -2.33
C SER A 449 4.10 5.71 -2.88
N ASN A 450 3.76 4.76 -3.75
CA ASN A 450 2.39 4.63 -4.27
C ASN A 450 1.42 4.17 -3.17
N LEU A 451 1.86 3.28 -2.26
CA LEU A 451 1.05 2.89 -1.11
C LEU A 451 0.83 4.04 -0.13
N LEU A 452 1.83 4.90 0.07
CA LEU A 452 1.69 6.12 0.86
C LEU A 452 0.68 7.08 0.23
N LEU A 453 0.77 7.28 -1.09
CA LEU A 453 -0.17 8.12 -1.84
C LEU A 453 -1.60 7.59 -1.75
N ASP A 454 -1.81 6.29 -1.95
CA ASP A 454 -3.10 5.64 -1.74
C ASP A 454 -3.64 5.86 -0.32
N GLY A 455 -2.76 5.75 0.69
CA GLY A 455 -3.11 5.98 2.08
C GLY A 455 -3.47 7.43 2.39
N ILE A 456 -2.73 8.41 1.84
CA ILE A 456 -3.03 9.85 1.94
C ILE A 456 -4.38 10.16 1.29
N ARG A 457 -4.65 9.61 0.11
CA ARG A 457 -5.94 9.77 -0.58
C ARG A 457 -7.09 9.23 0.27
N LYS A 458 -6.91 8.06 0.89
CA LYS A 458 -7.91 7.45 1.77
C LYS A 458 -8.24 8.33 2.98
N GLU A 459 -7.23 8.86 3.67
CA GLU A 459 -7.44 9.77 4.80
C GLU A 459 -8.10 11.08 4.36
N LEU A 460 -7.66 11.67 3.23
CA LEU A 460 -8.24 12.90 2.68
C LEU A 460 -9.74 12.74 2.40
N VAL A 461 -10.13 11.62 1.78
CA VAL A 461 -11.52 11.32 1.46
C VAL A 461 -12.36 11.20 2.72
N GLY A 462 -11.82 10.54 3.76
CA GLY A 462 -12.45 10.47 5.08
C GLY A 462 -12.67 11.85 5.68
N GLU A 463 -11.64 12.70 5.67
CA GLU A 463 -11.67 14.03 6.26
C GLU A 463 -12.64 14.99 5.53
N ILE A 464 -12.64 14.98 4.20
CA ILE A 464 -13.60 15.74 3.39
C ILE A 464 -15.03 15.31 3.71
N CYS A 465 -15.29 13.99 3.73
CA CYS A 465 -16.62 13.46 4.01
C CYS A 465 -17.10 13.80 5.43
N ALA A 466 -16.23 13.67 6.43
CA ALA A 466 -16.51 14.02 7.82
C ALA A 466 -16.80 15.52 7.98
N THR A 467 -15.98 16.37 7.34
CA THR A 467 -16.16 17.83 7.35
C THR A 467 -17.49 18.24 6.70
N LEU A 468 -17.84 17.66 5.54
CA LEU A 468 -19.14 17.88 4.89
C LEU A 468 -20.30 17.52 5.82
N GLN A 469 -20.26 16.33 6.43
CA GLN A 469 -21.31 15.88 7.34
C GLN A 469 -21.49 16.83 8.52
N LEU A 470 -20.38 17.26 9.14
CA LEU A 470 -20.40 18.14 10.31
C LEU A 470 -20.95 19.53 10.00
N GLN A 471 -20.58 20.12 8.85
CA GLN A 471 -21.07 21.47 8.52
C GLN A 471 -22.53 21.46 8.13
N LEU A 472 -22.99 20.44 7.40
CA LEU A 472 -24.35 20.37 6.88
C LEU A 472 -25.40 20.04 7.96
N THR A 473 -25.00 19.81 9.22
CA THR A 473 -25.88 19.74 10.40
C THR A 473 -26.12 21.09 11.10
N SER A 474 -25.48 22.17 10.66
CA SER A 474 -25.59 23.48 11.34
C SER A 474 -26.88 24.21 10.97
N ASP A 475 -27.70 24.68 11.91
CA ASP A 475 -28.94 25.45 11.65
C ASP A 475 -28.72 26.92 11.25
N LEU A 476 -27.53 27.25 10.73
CA LEU A 476 -27.19 28.61 10.32
C LEU A 476 -27.98 29.03 9.07
N PRO A 477 -28.28 30.34 8.92
CA PRO A 477 -28.85 30.87 7.69
C PRO A 477 -27.88 30.64 6.51
N LEU A 478 -28.41 30.61 5.29
CA LEU A 478 -27.68 30.13 4.12
C LEU A 478 -26.34 30.86 3.89
N ASP A 479 -26.30 32.18 3.96
CA ASP A 479 -25.07 32.94 3.69
C ASP A 479 -23.99 32.74 4.78
N ASP A 480 -24.38 32.69 6.06
CA ASP A 480 -23.45 32.40 7.17
C ASP A 480 -22.94 30.96 7.09
N PHE A 481 -23.81 30.03 6.71
CA PHE A 481 -23.44 28.64 6.47
C PHE A 481 -22.44 28.51 5.31
N LEU A 482 -22.71 29.16 4.17
CA LEU A 482 -21.85 29.09 2.98
C LEU A 482 -20.50 29.77 3.20
N SER A 483 -20.46 30.91 3.89
CA SER A 483 -19.21 31.58 4.25
C SER A 483 -18.36 30.72 5.20
N LYS A 484 -18.99 30.06 6.19
CA LYS A 484 -18.32 29.11 7.07
C LYS A 484 -17.77 27.91 6.31
N LEU A 485 -18.57 27.33 5.40
CA LEU A 485 -18.16 26.21 4.55
C LEU A 485 -16.96 26.59 3.67
N LYS A 486 -17.03 27.74 2.98
CA LYS A 486 -15.94 28.29 2.18
C LYS A 486 -14.66 28.44 2.97
N ASN A 487 -14.74 29.08 4.13
CA ASN A 487 -13.57 29.29 4.97
C ASN A 487 -12.97 27.95 5.38
N GLN A 488 -13.76 27.02 5.93
CA GLN A 488 -13.22 25.74 6.39
C GLN A 488 -12.55 24.92 5.28
N PHE A 489 -13.17 24.81 4.11
CA PHE A 489 -12.55 24.09 3.00
C PHE A 489 -11.30 24.79 2.45
N ALA A 490 -11.25 26.13 2.48
CA ALA A 490 -10.04 26.87 2.16
C ALA A 490 -8.90 26.59 3.15
N HIS A 491 -9.21 26.51 4.46
CA HIS A 491 -8.23 26.15 5.49
C HIS A 491 -7.75 24.70 5.33
N LEU A 492 -8.69 23.76 5.15
CA LEU A 492 -8.41 22.33 4.95
C LEU A 492 -7.52 22.13 3.72
N ARG A 493 -7.87 22.76 2.58
CA ARG A 493 -7.09 22.74 1.35
C ARG A 493 -5.69 23.33 1.56
N GLY A 494 -5.59 24.49 2.22
CA GLY A 494 -4.33 25.16 2.46
C GLY A 494 -3.37 24.31 3.29
N ALA A 495 -3.85 23.73 4.39
CA ALA A 495 -3.06 22.83 5.23
C ALA A 495 -2.66 21.53 4.50
N PHE A 496 -3.53 21.01 3.62
CA PHE A 496 -3.27 19.77 2.90
C PHE A 496 -2.19 19.98 1.84
N VAL A 497 -2.31 21.07 1.06
CA VAL A 497 -1.30 21.46 0.08
C VAL A 497 0.05 21.71 0.76
N TYR A 498 0.05 22.43 1.89
CA TYR A 498 1.26 22.65 2.69
C TYR A 498 1.93 21.33 3.12
N MET A 499 1.15 20.39 3.66
CA MET A 499 1.68 19.06 4.04
C MET A 499 2.27 18.34 2.82
N CYS A 500 1.56 18.31 1.69
CA CYS A 500 2.00 17.62 0.48
C CYS A 500 3.25 18.22 -0.15
N GLU A 501 3.44 19.54 -0.11
CA GLU A 501 4.66 20.21 -0.57
C GLU A 501 5.90 19.68 0.18
N HIS A 502 5.78 19.43 1.48
CA HIS A 502 6.85 18.87 2.32
C HIS A 502 7.06 17.36 2.16
N ILE A 503 6.22 16.69 1.37
CA ILE A 503 6.28 15.26 1.03
C ILE A 503 6.66 15.08 -0.45
N ALA A 504 6.83 16.17 -1.22
CA ALA A 504 7.07 16.17 -2.66
C ALA A 504 5.94 15.51 -3.49
N ILE A 505 4.69 15.68 -3.04
CA ILE A 505 3.48 15.22 -3.74
C ILE A 505 2.68 16.43 -4.22
N ASN A 506 2.07 16.33 -5.41
CA ASN A 506 1.17 17.37 -5.91
C ASN A 506 -0.18 17.36 -5.15
N GLY A 507 -0.20 17.99 -3.97
CA GLY A 507 -1.39 18.05 -3.12
C GLY A 507 -2.57 18.78 -3.77
N ALA A 508 -2.30 19.79 -4.60
CA ALA A 508 -3.36 20.50 -5.31
C ALA A 508 -4.10 19.58 -6.27
N GLU A 509 -3.39 18.80 -7.08
CA GLU A 509 -4.00 17.85 -8.02
C GLU A 509 -4.80 16.76 -7.28
N ILE A 510 -4.23 16.15 -6.24
CA ILE A 510 -4.91 15.13 -5.43
C ILE A 510 -6.20 15.71 -4.82
N TRP A 511 -6.14 16.92 -4.27
CA TRP A 511 -7.31 17.58 -3.71
C TRP A 511 -8.44 17.72 -4.74
N HIS A 512 -8.15 18.25 -5.94
CA HIS A 512 -9.19 18.45 -6.95
C HIS A 512 -9.76 17.13 -7.45
N ASN A 513 -8.90 16.12 -7.68
CA ASN A 513 -9.33 14.80 -8.16
C ASN A 513 -10.22 14.08 -7.14
N GLU A 514 -9.82 14.06 -5.86
CA GLU A 514 -10.59 13.39 -4.82
C GLU A 514 -11.89 14.13 -4.51
N LEU A 515 -11.88 15.46 -4.48
CA LEU A 515 -13.10 16.25 -4.26
C LEU A 515 -14.10 16.09 -5.41
N ALA A 516 -13.63 16.08 -6.66
CA ALA A 516 -14.47 15.79 -7.82
C ALA A 516 -15.05 14.37 -7.77
N ARG A 517 -14.24 13.38 -7.35
CA ARG A 517 -14.67 11.99 -7.18
C ARG A 517 -15.76 11.84 -6.11
N ILE A 518 -15.58 12.51 -4.96
CA ILE A 518 -16.57 12.51 -3.87
C ILE A 518 -17.89 13.17 -4.31
N ILE A 519 -17.82 14.33 -4.98
CA ILE A 519 -19.02 15.00 -5.50
C ILE A 519 -19.72 14.14 -6.55
N GLY A 520 -18.98 13.53 -7.48
CA GLY A 520 -19.51 12.62 -8.49
C GLY A 520 -20.25 11.44 -7.86
N TYR A 521 -19.63 10.78 -6.87
CA TYR A 521 -20.24 9.68 -6.13
C TYR A 521 -21.52 10.09 -5.38
N MET A 522 -21.51 11.25 -4.70
CA MET A 522 -22.71 11.77 -4.03
C MET A 522 -23.83 12.08 -5.04
N THR A 523 -23.47 12.62 -6.20
CA THR A 523 -24.43 12.91 -7.28
C THR A 523 -25.07 11.63 -7.81
N GLU A 524 -24.26 10.60 -8.08
CA GLU A 524 -24.72 9.28 -8.52
C GLU A 524 -25.69 8.67 -7.51
N LYS A 525 -25.34 8.70 -6.21
CA LYS A 525 -26.21 8.19 -5.14
C LYS A 525 -27.55 8.92 -5.02
N GLU A 526 -27.58 10.24 -5.19
CA GLU A 526 -28.84 10.98 -5.19
C GLU A 526 -29.66 10.73 -6.46
N CYS A 527 -28.99 10.61 -7.62
CA CYS A 527 -29.65 10.33 -8.89
C CYS A 527 -30.22 8.91 -8.95
N ASN A 528 -29.63 7.94 -8.24
CA ASN A 528 -30.13 6.56 -8.16
C ASN A 528 -31.60 6.48 -7.70
N ALA A 529 -32.08 7.43 -6.89
CA ALA A 529 -33.49 7.49 -6.48
C ALA A 529 -34.47 7.76 -7.64
N PHE A 530 -33.98 8.22 -8.79
CA PHE A 530 -34.76 8.56 -9.98
C PHE A 530 -34.58 7.55 -11.13
N LEU A 531 -33.65 6.60 -10.99
CA LEU A 531 -33.34 5.61 -12.03
C LEU A 531 -34.14 4.32 -11.83
N GLN A 532 -34.50 3.66 -12.94
CA GLN A 532 -35.14 2.34 -12.90
C GLN A 532 -34.18 1.24 -12.43
N HIS A 533 -32.91 1.35 -12.82
CA HIS A 533 -31.83 0.47 -12.40
C HIS A 533 -30.79 1.30 -11.64
N PRO A 534 -30.78 1.24 -10.29
CA PRO A 534 -29.81 1.99 -9.49
C PRO A 534 -28.41 1.39 -9.65
N ILE A 535 -27.41 2.25 -9.80
CA ILE A 535 -26.01 1.84 -9.91
C ILE A 535 -25.54 1.31 -8.55
N THR A 536 -25.01 0.09 -8.54
CA THR A 536 -24.48 -0.53 -7.32
C THR A 536 -23.08 0.00 -6.98
N GLU A 537 -22.62 -0.20 -5.75
CA GLU A 537 -21.31 0.33 -5.30
C GLU A 537 -20.12 -0.29 -6.03
N GLU A 538 -20.26 -1.53 -6.50
CA GLU A 538 -19.23 -2.24 -7.27
C GLU A 538 -19.17 -1.76 -8.72
N GLU A 539 -20.29 -1.27 -9.25
CA GLU A 539 -20.41 -0.72 -10.61
C GLU A 539 -20.06 0.78 -10.66
N SER A 540 -20.01 1.45 -9.52
CA SER A 540 -19.74 2.90 -9.44
C SER A 540 -18.35 3.27 -9.94
N LEU A 541 -18.30 4.15 -10.94
CA LEU A 541 -17.05 4.66 -11.53
C LEU A 541 -16.20 5.45 -10.54
N TYR A 542 -16.82 5.98 -9.48
CA TYR A 542 -16.15 6.82 -8.49
C TYR A 542 -15.57 6.01 -7.33
N GLN A 543 -15.92 4.73 -7.19
CA GLN A 543 -15.42 3.90 -6.10
C GLN A 543 -14.04 3.33 -6.42
N SER A 544 -13.09 3.55 -5.51
CA SER A 544 -11.73 3.01 -5.62
C SER A 544 -11.50 1.91 -4.60
N LYS A 545 -10.82 0.84 -5.00
CA LYS A 545 -10.39 -0.23 -4.09
C LYS A 545 -9.34 0.25 -3.08
N SER A 546 -8.49 1.21 -3.45
CA SER A 546 -7.42 1.72 -2.57
C SER A 546 -7.89 2.82 -1.62
N ALA A 547 -8.78 3.69 -2.08
CA ALA A 547 -9.35 4.81 -1.33
C ALA A 547 -10.89 4.83 -1.47
N PRO A 548 -11.61 3.91 -0.80
CA PRO A 548 -13.06 3.84 -0.89
C PRO A 548 -13.71 5.09 -0.30
N ILE A 549 -14.75 5.60 -0.96
CA ILE A 549 -15.57 6.68 -0.40
C ILE A 549 -16.51 6.05 0.64
N PRO A 550 -16.53 6.56 1.89
CA PRO A 550 -17.38 6.00 2.93
C PRO A 550 -18.86 6.25 2.64
N ASN A 551 -19.68 5.25 2.95
CA ASN A 551 -21.12 5.40 2.92
C ASN A 551 -21.57 6.28 4.09
N LEU A 552 -22.03 7.48 3.74
CA LEU A 552 -22.56 8.43 4.69
C LEU A 552 -23.94 7.95 5.15
N LEU A 553 -24.18 7.91 6.46
CA LEU A 553 -25.47 7.50 7.01
C LEU A 553 -26.56 8.48 6.57
N ALA A 554 -27.62 7.94 5.97
CA ALA A 554 -28.82 8.71 5.65
C ALA A 554 -29.42 9.24 6.96
N ARG A 555 -29.68 10.55 7.02
CA ARG A 555 -30.31 11.20 8.17
C ARG A 555 -31.24 12.28 7.65
N GLU A 556 -32.48 12.30 8.15
CA GLU A 556 -33.58 13.18 7.73
C GLU A 556 -34.04 13.02 6.26
N GLY A 557 -34.01 11.79 5.72
CA GLY A 557 -34.53 11.53 4.37
C GLY A 557 -33.61 11.94 3.21
N SER A 558 -32.50 12.64 3.47
CA SER A 558 -31.41 12.88 2.51
C SER A 558 -30.38 11.75 2.56
N LEU A 559 -30.06 11.15 1.41
CA LEU A 559 -29.06 10.06 1.30
C LEU A 559 -27.62 10.58 1.42
N THR A 560 -27.37 11.82 1.01
CA THR A 560 -26.04 12.44 0.97
C THR A 560 -26.08 13.90 1.48
N PRO A 561 -24.92 14.45 1.91
CA PRO A 561 -24.80 15.86 2.29
C PRO A 561 -25.12 16.82 1.13
N LEU A 562 -24.87 16.41 -0.12
CA LEU A 562 -25.15 17.22 -1.30
C LEU A 562 -26.64 17.56 -1.45
N ASN A 563 -27.53 16.62 -1.14
CA ASN A 563 -28.97 16.87 -1.17
C ASN A 563 -29.44 17.80 -0.04
N ARG A 564 -28.75 17.82 1.11
CA ARG A 564 -29.02 18.83 2.14
C ARG A 564 -28.65 20.23 1.69
N LEU A 565 -27.50 20.37 1.03
CA LEU A 565 -27.09 21.64 0.41
C LEU A 565 -28.15 22.08 -0.62
N PHE A 566 -28.58 21.17 -1.50
CA PHE A 566 -29.62 21.43 -2.48
C PHE A 566 -30.94 21.84 -1.82
N SER A 567 -31.38 21.12 -0.78
CA SER A 567 -32.62 21.41 -0.04
C SER A 567 -32.58 22.78 0.64
N ARG A 568 -31.43 23.21 1.17
CA ARG A 568 -31.27 24.55 1.74
C ARG A 568 -31.38 25.65 0.68
N ILE A 569 -30.76 25.45 -0.48
CA ILE A 569 -30.88 26.37 -1.63
C ILE A 569 -32.33 26.41 -2.14
N LEU A 570 -33.00 25.26 -2.19
CA LEU A 570 -34.40 25.15 -2.59
C LEU A 570 -35.34 25.86 -1.60
N ASN A 571 -35.05 25.76 -0.30
CA ASN A 571 -35.81 26.48 0.73
C ASN A 571 -35.60 28.00 0.66
N ALA A 572 -34.40 28.46 0.36
CA ALA A 572 -34.09 29.89 0.19
C ALA A 572 -34.77 30.52 -1.04
N SER A 573 -35.09 29.72 -2.05
CA SER A 573 -35.78 30.11 -3.28
C SER A 573 -37.27 29.72 -3.30
N ASN A 574 -37.82 29.30 -2.15
CA ASN A 574 -39.18 28.79 -2.08
C ASN A 574 -40.20 29.88 -2.49
N PRO A 575 -41.08 29.63 -3.46
CA PRO A 575 -42.03 30.62 -4.00
C PRO A 575 -43.07 31.10 -2.99
N LYS A 576 -43.24 30.37 -1.86
CA LYS A 576 -44.15 30.77 -0.78
C LYS A 576 -43.53 31.81 0.17
N SER A 577 -42.20 31.85 0.26
CA SER A 577 -41.46 32.72 1.18
C SER A 577 -40.58 33.73 0.45
N SER A 578 -40.27 33.53 -0.82
CA SER A 578 -39.35 34.38 -1.59
C SER A 578 -39.91 34.71 -2.97
N TYR A 579 -39.41 35.81 -3.56
CA TYR A 579 -39.69 36.21 -4.94
C TYR A 579 -38.38 36.49 -5.69
N PHE A 580 -38.40 36.25 -7.00
CA PHE A 580 -37.23 36.42 -7.86
C PHE A 580 -37.22 37.79 -8.55
N VAL A 581 -36.08 38.49 -8.51
CA VAL A 581 -35.86 39.76 -9.20
C VAL A 581 -34.97 39.53 -10.42
N ASN A 582 -35.57 39.48 -11.60
CA ASN A 582 -34.86 39.12 -12.83
C ASN A 582 -33.73 40.09 -13.22
N SER A 583 -33.89 41.40 -12.99
CA SER A 583 -32.88 42.40 -13.33
C SER A 583 -31.57 42.24 -12.55
N MET A 584 -31.65 41.72 -11.32
CA MET A 584 -30.52 41.52 -10.42
C MET A 584 -30.12 40.04 -10.29
N ARG A 585 -30.96 39.11 -10.77
CA ARG A 585 -30.81 37.66 -10.58
C ARG A 585 -30.63 37.27 -9.10
N ILE A 586 -31.50 37.79 -8.25
CA ILE A 586 -31.49 37.52 -6.81
C ILE A 586 -32.86 37.06 -6.33
N TRP A 587 -32.86 36.29 -5.25
CA TRP A 587 -34.07 35.91 -4.50
C TRP A 587 -34.15 36.76 -3.24
N CYS A 588 -35.31 37.37 -3.02
CA CYS A 588 -35.57 38.19 -1.84
C CYS A 588 -36.70 37.57 -1.02
N ASP A 589 -36.58 37.65 0.30
CA ASP A 589 -37.65 37.25 1.22
C ASP A 589 -38.87 38.16 1.05
N LEU A 590 -40.07 37.58 1.02
CA LEU A 590 -41.33 38.29 0.82
C LEU A 590 -41.62 39.28 1.96
N ARG A 591 -41.21 38.96 3.20
CA ARG A 591 -41.52 39.76 4.39
C ARG A 591 -40.45 40.82 4.65
N THR A 592 -39.19 40.39 4.73
CA THR A 592 -38.07 41.23 5.14
C THR A 592 -37.40 41.96 3.98
N LYS A 593 -37.71 41.58 2.72
CA LYS A 593 -37.05 42.06 1.49
C LYS A 593 -35.54 41.87 1.46
N LYS A 594 -34.98 41.08 2.39
CA LYS A 594 -33.55 40.75 2.42
C LYS A 594 -33.22 39.73 1.35
N THR A 595 -32.01 39.80 0.82
CA THR A 595 -31.45 38.83 -0.11
C THR A 595 -31.30 37.48 0.58
N MET A 596 -31.90 36.43 0.02
CA MET A 596 -31.85 35.05 0.53
C MET A 596 -30.91 34.17 -0.29
N LEU A 597 -30.84 34.42 -1.60
CA LEU A 597 -29.95 33.70 -2.53
C LEU A 597 -29.49 34.65 -3.63
N SER A 598 -28.19 34.70 -3.86
CA SER A 598 -27.57 35.52 -4.91
C SER A 598 -26.55 34.71 -5.70
N ASN A 599 -26.00 35.32 -6.76
CA ASN A 599 -24.87 34.75 -7.49
C ASN A 599 -23.63 34.59 -6.58
N GLU A 600 -23.48 35.42 -5.55
CA GLU A 600 -22.39 35.33 -4.57
C GLU A 600 -22.54 34.09 -3.69
N SER A 601 -23.77 33.76 -3.28
CA SER A 601 -24.05 32.52 -2.53
C SER A 601 -23.67 31.28 -3.36
N LEU A 602 -23.99 31.24 -4.65
CA LEU A 602 -23.61 30.13 -5.54
C LEU A 602 -22.10 30.10 -5.83
N ASN A 603 -21.45 31.27 -5.98
CA ASN A 603 -20.00 31.37 -6.06
C ASN A 603 -19.31 30.83 -4.80
N ALA A 604 -19.87 31.11 -3.61
CA ALA A 604 -19.34 30.57 -2.35
C ALA A 604 -19.38 29.03 -2.32
N VAL A 605 -20.40 28.40 -2.91
CA VAL A 605 -20.44 26.92 -3.08
C VAL A 605 -19.30 26.44 -3.98
N GLN A 606 -19.07 27.12 -5.10
CA GLN A 606 -18.02 26.76 -6.04
C GLN A 606 -16.62 26.92 -5.45
N GLU A 607 -16.39 28.00 -4.69
CA GLU A 607 -15.11 28.25 -4.00
C GLU A 607 -14.87 27.28 -2.84
N ALA A 608 -15.93 26.90 -2.11
CA ALA A 608 -15.84 25.96 -1.01
C ALA A 608 -15.57 24.53 -1.50
N LEU A 609 -16.29 24.09 -2.53
CA LEU A 609 -16.23 22.73 -3.05
C LEU A 609 -15.50 22.71 -4.39
N SER A 610 -16.25 22.87 -5.48
CA SER A 610 -15.75 22.80 -6.84
C SER A 610 -16.83 23.27 -7.80
N PRO A 611 -16.49 23.71 -9.03
CA PRO A 611 -17.46 23.89 -10.11
C PRO A 611 -18.34 22.64 -10.33
N MET A 612 -17.81 21.45 -10.04
CA MET A 612 -18.56 20.20 -10.15
C MET A 612 -19.71 20.09 -9.15
N ALA A 613 -19.67 20.80 -8.02
CA ALA A 613 -20.79 20.86 -7.10
C ALA A 613 -21.99 21.58 -7.73
N LEU A 614 -21.75 22.67 -8.46
CA LEU A 614 -22.81 23.39 -9.18
C LEU A 614 -23.40 22.54 -10.31
N TYR A 615 -22.56 21.84 -11.08
CA TYR A 615 -23.02 20.85 -12.06
C TYR A 615 -23.89 19.76 -11.42
N ALA A 616 -23.47 19.25 -10.27
CA ALA A 616 -24.23 18.24 -9.54
C ALA A 616 -25.61 18.75 -9.08
N LEU A 617 -25.69 19.99 -8.57
CA LEU A 617 -26.95 20.62 -8.17
C LEU A 617 -27.88 20.84 -9.37
N ASP A 618 -27.36 21.25 -10.54
CA ASP A 618 -28.13 21.35 -11.79
C ASP A 618 -28.69 19.99 -12.22
N ARG A 619 -27.87 18.93 -12.14
CA ARG A 619 -28.29 17.57 -12.47
C ARG A 619 -29.40 17.06 -11.53
N ILE A 620 -29.26 17.28 -10.23
CA ILE A 620 -30.29 16.96 -9.23
C ILE A 620 -31.58 17.75 -9.53
N ALA A 621 -31.47 19.06 -9.82
CA ALA A 621 -32.62 19.89 -10.18
C ALA A 621 -33.33 19.38 -11.45
N SER A 622 -32.56 18.93 -12.44
CA SER A 622 -33.08 18.36 -13.69
C SER A 622 -33.92 17.10 -13.43
N PHE A 623 -33.44 16.18 -12.59
CA PHE A 623 -34.22 15.00 -12.19
C PHE A 623 -35.48 15.36 -11.40
N HIS A 624 -35.42 16.36 -10.53
CA HIS A 624 -36.61 16.87 -9.85
C HIS A 624 -37.63 17.46 -10.83
N ILE A 625 -37.20 18.22 -11.84
CA ILE A 625 -38.08 18.74 -12.90
C ILE A 625 -38.77 17.58 -13.63
N VAL A 626 -38.00 16.57 -14.05
CA VAL A 626 -38.55 15.37 -14.71
C VAL A 626 -39.59 14.68 -13.82
N LYS A 627 -39.30 14.50 -12.52
CA LYS A 627 -40.25 13.92 -11.56
C LYS A 627 -41.53 14.74 -11.44
N TYR A 628 -41.42 16.08 -11.34
CA TYR A 628 -42.60 16.95 -11.26
C TYR A 628 -43.38 17.01 -12.57
N LEU A 629 -42.72 16.91 -13.73
CA LEU A 629 -43.38 16.81 -15.04
C LEU A 629 -44.13 15.50 -15.18
N TYR A 630 -43.54 14.37 -14.80
CA TYR A 630 -44.24 13.08 -14.79
C TYR A 630 -45.45 13.12 -13.85
N ALA A 631 -45.30 13.63 -12.63
CA ALA A 631 -46.41 13.78 -11.69
C ALA A 631 -47.51 14.73 -12.22
N LEU A 632 -47.13 15.81 -12.90
CA LEU A 632 -48.08 16.71 -13.56
C LEU A 632 -48.80 15.99 -14.70
N CYS A 633 -48.09 15.23 -15.54
CA CYS A 633 -48.66 14.46 -16.64
C CYS A 633 -49.59 13.35 -16.14
N GLU A 634 -49.24 12.67 -15.04
CA GLU A 634 -50.05 11.65 -14.38
C GLU A 634 -51.31 12.26 -13.77
N GLN A 635 -51.21 13.40 -13.08
CA GLN A 635 -52.39 14.12 -12.62
C GLN A 635 -53.25 14.62 -13.77
N VAL A 636 -52.64 15.10 -14.86
CA VAL A 636 -53.35 15.51 -16.07
C VAL A 636 -54.02 14.30 -16.74
N SER A 637 -53.41 13.11 -16.72
CA SER A 637 -53.98 11.88 -17.28
C SER A 637 -55.09 11.30 -16.39
N GLU A 638 -55.01 11.42 -15.06
CA GLU A 638 -56.10 11.10 -14.13
C GLU A 638 -57.27 12.11 -14.25
N ILE A 639 -56.98 13.39 -14.47
CA ILE A 639 -57.95 14.47 -14.74
C ILE A 639 -58.49 14.40 -16.18
N LEU A 640 -57.92 13.55 -17.05
CA LEU A 640 -58.40 13.24 -18.41
C LEU A 640 -59.72 12.46 -18.41
N CYS A 641 -60.55 12.65 -17.40
CA CYS A 641 -62.00 12.59 -17.51
C CYS A 641 -62.52 13.63 -18.53
N PRO A 642 -63.76 13.47 -19.05
CA PRO A 642 -64.35 14.25 -20.16
C PRO A 642 -64.23 15.79 -20.09
N ALA A 643 -63.91 16.37 -18.93
CA ALA A 643 -63.69 17.79 -18.72
C ALA A 643 -62.40 18.34 -19.39
N MET A 644 -61.30 17.58 -19.47
CA MET A 644 -60.07 18.04 -20.13
C MET A 644 -60.18 17.94 -21.65
N THR A 645 -60.86 16.89 -22.14
CA THR A 645 -61.19 16.72 -23.57
C THR A 645 -62.16 17.82 -24.02
N SER A 646 -63.14 18.19 -23.19
CA SER A 646 -64.00 19.35 -23.49
C SER A 646 -63.20 20.65 -23.54
N VAL A 647 -62.28 20.88 -22.60
CA VAL A 647 -61.42 22.08 -22.58
C VAL A 647 -60.49 22.16 -23.79
N LEU A 648 -59.87 21.04 -24.19
CA LEU A 648 -59.02 21.00 -25.38
C LEU A 648 -59.83 21.17 -26.68
N ASN A 649 -61.04 20.60 -26.75
CA ASN A 649 -61.96 20.80 -27.87
C ASN A 649 -62.48 22.25 -27.93
N ASP A 650 -62.79 22.85 -26.79
CA ASP A 650 -63.19 24.25 -26.65
C ASP A 650 -62.04 25.17 -27.10
N ILE A 651 -60.79 24.85 -26.74
CA ILE A 651 -59.58 25.56 -27.18
C ILE A 651 -59.31 25.36 -28.68
N ALA A 652 -59.56 24.16 -29.23
CA ALA A 652 -59.45 23.91 -30.66
C ALA A 652 -60.48 24.72 -31.47
N LEU A 653 -61.68 24.93 -30.91
CA LEU A 653 -62.75 25.74 -31.51
C LEU A 653 -62.41 27.24 -31.58
N ILE A 654 -61.43 27.73 -30.80
CA ILE A 654 -61.03 29.15 -30.73
C ILE A 654 -60.60 29.70 -32.09
N LYS A 655 -60.05 28.86 -32.99
CA LYS A 655 -59.70 29.26 -34.37
C LYS A 655 -60.92 29.70 -35.18
N THR A 656 -62.14 29.28 -34.80
CA THR A 656 -63.38 29.50 -35.55
C THR A 656 -64.34 30.54 -34.92
N VAL A 657 -64.07 31.01 -33.69
CA VAL A 657 -64.96 31.90 -32.93
C VAL A 657 -64.47 33.36 -32.96
N ALA A 658 -65.39 34.34 -32.93
CA ALA A 658 -65.08 35.78 -32.87
C ALA A 658 -64.37 36.18 -31.55
N VAL A 659 -63.50 37.20 -31.61
CA VAL A 659 -62.55 37.60 -30.55
C VAL A 659 -63.18 37.77 -29.16
N ALA A 660 -64.41 38.31 -29.06
CA ALA A 660 -65.12 38.53 -27.79
C ALA A 660 -65.59 37.24 -27.09
N GLY A 661 -65.82 36.15 -27.83
CA GLY A 661 -66.18 34.84 -27.27
C GLY A 661 -64.98 34.02 -26.80
N ARG A 662 -63.78 34.32 -27.33
CA ARG A 662 -62.53 33.60 -27.01
C ARG A 662 -62.12 33.76 -25.55
N LEU A 663 -62.26 34.96 -24.99
CA LEU A 663 -61.89 35.26 -23.60
C LEU A 663 -62.68 34.42 -22.59
N LYS A 664 -64.01 34.30 -22.77
CA LYS A 664 -64.86 33.47 -21.89
C LYS A 664 -64.53 31.99 -21.94
N ILE A 665 -64.17 31.49 -23.12
CA ILE A 665 -63.72 30.11 -23.32
C ILE A 665 -62.38 29.89 -22.62
N PHE A 666 -61.44 30.84 -22.75
CA PHE A 666 -60.16 30.82 -22.04
C PHE A 666 -60.33 30.89 -20.52
N ASP A 667 -61.18 31.77 -20.00
CA ASP A 667 -61.42 31.91 -18.56
C ASP A 667 -62.03 30.63 -17.95
N CYS A 668 -62.97 30.00 -18.67
CA CYS A 668 -63.57 28.73 -18.26
C CYS A 668 -62.53 27.59 -18.27
N ALA A 669 -61.71 27.49 -19.32
CA ALA A 669 -60.62 26.53 -19.41
C ALA A 669 -59.57 26.71 -18.31
N LEU A 670 -59.15 27.96 -18.07
CA LEU A 670 -58.19 28.32 -17.04
C LEU A 670 -58.72 28.00 -15.64
N SER A 671 -59.98 28.31 -15.34
CA SER A 671 -60.58 28.04 -14.03
C SER A 671 -60.59 26.55 -13.64
N LYS A 672 -60.66 25.65 -14.62
CA LYS A 672 -60.62 24.19 -14.43
C LYS A 672 -59.19 23.64 -14.30
N PHE A 673 -58.23 24.27 -14.99
CA PHE A 673 -56.83 23.82 -15.04
C PHE A 673 -55.98 24.36 -13.87
N LEU A 674 -56.14 25.63 -13.52
CA LEU A 674 -55.26 26.38 -12.63
C LEU A 674 -55.15 25.87 -11.17
N PRO A 675 -56.21 25.37 -10.51
CA PRO A 675 -56.15 24.98 -9.10
C PRO A 675 -55.19 23.81 -8.82
N ASN A 676 -55.06 22.89 -9.77
CA ASN A 676 -54.27 21.66 -9.62
C ASN A 676 -52.87 21.79 -10.24
N SER A 677 -52.74 22.49 -11.37
CA SER A 677 -51.46 22.62 -12.09
C SER A 677 -50.56 23.75 -11.59
N SER A 678 -51.12 24.79 -10.96
CA SER A 678 -50.36 25.99 -10.55
C SER A 678 -49.20 25.68 -9.62
N ARG A 679 -49.35 24.73 -8.69
CA ARG A 679 -48.27 24.33 -7.76
C ARG A 679 -47.09 23.71 -8.51
N PHE A 680 -47.36 22.81 -9.46
CA PHE A 680 -46.31 22.16 -10.25
C PHE A 680 -45.61 23.16 -11.18
N VAL A 681 -46.38 24.01 -11.87
CA VAL A 681 -45.81 25.02 -12.78
C VAL A 681 -44.91 26.00 -12.02
N VAL A 682 -45.32 26.44 -10.82
CA VAL A 682 -44.51 27.33 -9.98
C VAL A 682 -43.24 26.63 -9.47
N THR A 683 -43.32 25.38 -9.02
CA THR A 683 -42.14 24.62 -8.58
C THR A 683 -41.17 24.29 -9.73
N ILE A 684 -41.68 23.93 -10.90
CA ILE A 684 -40.86 23.72 -12.11
C ILE A 684 -40.21 25.05 -12.51
N GLY A 685 -40.95 26.16 -12.48
CA GLY A 685 -40.42 27.51 -12.74
C GLY A 685 -39.32 27.91 -11.77
N GLN A 686 -39.49 27.64 -10.47
CA GLN A 686 -38.44 27.85 -9.45
C GLN A 686 -37.17 27.08 -9.81
N LEU A 687 -37.29 25.77 -10.10
CA LEU A 687 -36.15 24.92 -10.44
C LEU A 687 -35.47 25.39 -11.73
N GLN A 688 -36.23 25.78 -12.75
CA GLN A 688 -35.67 26.30 -14.00
C GLN A 688 -34.90 27.61 -13.79
N LEU A 689 -35.43 28.55 -12.99
CA LEU A 689 -34.72 29.78 -12.64
C LEU A 689 -33.43 29.50 -11.85
N LEU A 690 -33.45 28.53 -10.93
CA LEU A 690 -32.24 28.09 -10.22
C LEU A 690 -31.20 27.50 -11.17
N ARG A 691 -31.60 26.62 -12.11
CA ARG A 691 -30.70 26.05 -13.13
C ARG A 691 -30.05 27.14 -13.97
N GLN A 692 -30.81 28.13 -14.42
CA GLN A 692 -30.27 29.28 -15.16
C GLN A 692 -29.25 30.08 -14.33
N GLN A 693 -29.54 30.31 -13.06
CA GLN A 693 -28.64 31.03 -12.17
C GLN A 693 -27.33 30.25 -11.94
N ILE A 694 -27.43 28.93 -11.69
CA ILE A 694 -26.29 28.01 -11.53
C ILE A 694 -25.40 28.03 -12.77
N LEU A 695 -25.97 27.89 -13.97
CA LEU A 695 -25.21 27.90 -15.22
C LEU A 695 -24.54 29.26 -15.47
N ALA A 696 -25.24 30.36 -15.23
CA ALA A 696 -24.65 31.69 -15.39
C ALA A 696 -23.44 31.90 -14.48
N VAL A 697 -23.53 31.43 -13.22
CA VAL A 697 -22.42 31.47 -12.26
C VAL A 697 -21.25 30.60 -12.75
N ASN A 698 -21.51 29.35 -13.13
CA ASN A 698 -20.48 28.43 -13.62
C ASN A 698 -19.77 28.96 -14.89
N GLN A 699 -20.54 29.47 -15.86
CA GLN A 699 -19.99 30.10 -17.07
C GLN A 699 -19.11 31.31 -16.72
N SER A 700 -19.56 32.17 -15.81
CA SER A 700 -18.81 33.36 -15.41
C SER A 700 -17.47 32.99 -14.76
N ALA A 701 -17.47 31.98 -13.89
CA ALA A 701 -16.26 31.51 -13.23
C ALA A 701 -15.31 30.78 -14.20
N LEU A 702 -15.83 29.97 -15.14
CA LEU A 702 -14.99 29.30 -16.13
C LEU A 702 -14.33 30.30 -17.08
N ARG A 703 -15.05 31.36 -17.49
CA ARG A 703 -14.47 32.45 -18.30
C ARG A 703 -13.38 33.22 -17.56
N GLN A 704 -13.48 33.36 -16.24
CA GLN A 704 -12.48 34.04 -15.42
C GLN A 704 -11.23 33.17 -15.17
N HIS A 705 -11.42 31.90 -14.82
CA HIS A 705 -10.31 31.02 -14.39
C HIS A 705 -9.73 30.13 -15.50
N SER A 706 -10.48 29.86 -16.57
CA SER A 706 -10.10 28.91 -17.63
C SER A 706 -10.72 29.29 -18.98
N SER A 707 -10.51 30.54 -19.41
CA SER A 707 -11.06 31.10 -20.65
C SER A 707 -10.74 30.25 -21.89
N ASN A 708 -9.52 29.70 -21.96
CA ASN A 708 -9.09 28.84 -23.06
C ASN A 708 -9.95 27.58 -23.20
N ILE A 709 -10.29 26.92 -22.09
CA ILE A 709 -11.13 25.72 -22.09
C ILE A 709 -12.55 26.09 -22.51
N PHE A 710 -13.11 27.16 -21.94
CA PHE A 710 -14.44 27.63 -22.31
C PHE A 710 -14.52 27.93 -23.82
N ASN A 711 -13.56 28.68 -24.35
CA ASN A 711 -13.53 29.06 -25.76
C ASN A 711 -13.35 27.82 -26.66
N ALA A 712 -12.47 26.90 -26.31
CA ALA A 712 -12.27 25.67 -27.09
C ALA A 712 -13.56 24.83 -27.18
N VAL A 713 -14.24 24.61 -26.06
CA VAL A 713 -15.50 23.85 -26.01
C VAL A 713 -16.63 24.59 -26.74
N ALA A 714 -16.72 25.91 -26.58
CA ALA A 714 -17.72 26.73 -27.27
C ALA A 714 -17.52 26.72 -28.79
N THR A 715 -16.30 26.96 -29.26
CA THR A 715 -15.95 26.91 -30.69
C THR A 715 -16.16 25.51 -31.25
N PHE A 716 -15.82 24.46 -30.48
CA PHE A 716 -16.05 23.09 -30.91
C PHE A 716 -17.55 22.79 -31.07
N ASN A 717 -18.39 23.21 -30.13
CA ASN A 717 -19.84 23.09 -30.24
C ASN A 717 -20.42 23.87 -31.43
N GLU A 718 -19.95 25.10 -31.67
CA GLU A 718 -20.35 25.88 -32.85
C GLU A 718 -19.98 25.17 -34.15
N GLY A 719 -18.79 24.56 -34.22
CA GLY A 719 -18.35 23.73 -35.35
C GLY A 719 -19.27 22.53 -35.58
N VAL A 720 -19.51 21.73 -34.54
CA VAL A 720 -20.37 20.54 -34.61
C VAL A 720 -21.81 20.90 -35.00
N VAL A 721 -22.39 21.95 -34.40
CA VAL A 721 -23.73 22.44 -34.78
C VAL A 721 -23.74 22.95 -36.22
N GLY A 722 -22.66 23.58 -36.67
CA GLY A 722 -22.46 24.00 -38.05
C GLY A 722 -22.46 22.83 -39.03
N ASP A 723 -21.74 21.75 -38.72
CA ASP A 723 -21.66 20.55 -39.55
C ASP A 723 -22.99 19.79 -39.60
N ILE A 724 -23.71 19.68 -38.48
CA ILE A 724 -25.06 19.10 -38.41
C ILE A 724 -26.03 19.90 -39.28
N ARG A 725 -26.04 21.23 -39.16
CA ARG A 725 -26.89 22.09 -40.01
C ARG A 725 -26.49 22.02 -41.48
N GLY A 726 -25.19 21.86 -41.75
CA GLY A 726 -24.61 21.72 -43.08
C GLY A 726 -24.76 20.32 -43.71
N HIS A 727 -25.36 19.35 -43.01
CA HIS A 727 -25.49 17.94 -43.42
C HIS A 727 -24.14 17.29 -43.79
N ARG A 728 -23.03 17.75 -43.18
CA ARG A 728 -21.68 17.25 -43.46
C ARG A 728 -21.34 16.10 -42.50
N GLY A 729 -21.86 14.92 -42.79
CA GLY A 729 -21.51 13.66 -42.12
C GLY A 729 -22.55 13.17 -41.09
N GLU A 730 -22.58 11.85 -40.87
CA GLU A 730 -23.34 11.22 -39.79
C GLU A 730 -22.56 11.43 -38.48
N CYS A 731 -23.14 12.13 -37.51
CA CYS A 731 -22.55 12.27 -36.19
C CYS A 731 -22.80 11.01 -35.35
N ASP A 732 -21.73 10.41 -34.84
CA ASP A 732 -21.81 9.29 -33.91
C ASP A 732 -22.55 9.72 -32.62
N ALA A 733 -23.55 8.94 -32.21
CA ALA A 733 -24.34 9.18 -31.00
C ALA A 733 -23.48 9.13 -29.73
N THR A 734 -22.41 8.32 -29.73
CA THR A 734 -21.47 8.23 -28.60
C THR A 734 -20.71 9.54 -28.43
N PHE A 735 -20.18 10.08 -29.52
CA PHE A 735 -19.49 11.36 -29.58
C PHE A 735 -20.39 12.53 -29.15
N LEU A 736 -21.64 12.59 -29.63
CA LEU A 736 -22.60 13.62 -29.20
C LEU A 736 -22.92 13.52 -27.70
N GLY A 737 -22.97 12.30 -27.15
CA GLY A 737 -23.12 12.07 -25.72
C GLY A 737 -21.95 12.61 -24.89
N GLU A 738 -20.72 12.35 -25.32
CA GLU A 738 -19.51 12.87 -24.67
C GLU A 738 -19.43 14.41 -24.76
N LEU A 739 -19.76 14.98 -25.92
CA LEU A 739 -19.80 16.42 -26.12
C LEU A 739 -20.87 17.08 -25.24
N SER A 740 -22.07 16.49 -25.15
CA SER A 740 -23.13 16.98 -24.25
C SER A 740 -22.65 17.04 -22.81
N MET A 741 -21.99 15.99 -22.32
CA MET A 741 -21.42 15.99 -20.95
C MET A 741 -20.39 17.09 -20.75
N LEU A 742 -19.52 17.34 -21.73
CA LEU A 742 -18.53 18.43 -21.65
C LEU A 742 -19.22 19.80 -21.63
N LEU A 743 -20.23 20.01 -22.48
CA LEU A 743 -20.99 21.25 -22.55
C LEU A 743 -21.73 21.54 -21.24
N GLU A 744 -22.36 20.53 -20.64
CA GLU A 744 -23.03 20.65 -19.35
C GLU A 744 -22.06 21.06 -18.24
N ARG A 745 -20.86 20.44 -18.19
CA ARG A 745 -19.83 20.79 -17.19
C ARG A 745 -19.31 22.22 -17.38
N CYS A 746 -19.22 22.69 -18.62
CA CYS A 746 -18.86 24.08 -18.94
C CYS A 746 -20.02 25.07 -18.79
N GLY A 747 -21.22 24.58 -18.48
CA GLY A 747 -22.44 25.37 -18.39
C GLY A 747 -22.96 25.90 -19.73
N ILE A 748 -22.50 25.38 -20.87
CA ILE A 748 -22.90 25.79 -22.23
C ILE A 748 -24.13 24.98 -22.65
N THR A 749 -25.24 25.16 -21.94
CA THR A 749 -26.52 24.49 -22.23
C THR A 749 -27.68 25.44 -21.95
N ASP A 750 -28.82 25.21 -22.60
CA ASP A 750 -30.07 25.93 -22.32
C ASP A 750 -31.01 25.06 -21.46
N PRO A 751 -31.25 25.42 -20.18
CA PRO A 751 -32.16 24.69 -19.29
C PRO A 751 -33.60 24.58 -19.76
N PHE A 752 -34.06 25.49 -20.62
CA PHE A 752 -35.44 25.47 -21.09
C PHE A 752 -35.65 24.50 -22.26
N MET A 753 -34.60 24.27 -23.04
CA MET A 753 -34.62 23.35 -24.19
C MET A 753 -34.30 21.91 -23.79
N LYS A 754 -33.78 21.70 -22.58
CA LYS A 754 -33.34 20.41 -22.01
C LYS A 754 -34.15 20.05 -20.78
#